data_AF-A0A5S4G6P3-F1
#
_entry.id   AF-A0A5S4G6P3-F1
#
_cell.length_a   1.000
_cell.length_b   1.000
_cell.length_c   1.000
_cell.angle_alpha   90.00
_cell.angle_beta   90.00
_cell.angle_gamma   90.00
#
_symmetry.space_group_name_H-M   'P 1'
#
loop_
_entity.id
_entity.type
_entity.pdbx_description
1 polymer ?
#
loop_
_entity_poly.entity_id
_entity_poly.type
_entity_poly.pdbx_seq_one_letter_code
_entity_poly.pdbx_strand_id
1 'polypeptide(L)'
;DTPLPTPTGWTTMGQVRVGDHLIGADGRPTRVVAATDVMHGRPCYEVEFDDGTVIVADGGHQWLTETPASRRAARAAAAGSGHDQGQRALTEAHKGVGTTEKGVHATDRRVRTTEEIAATLRGGGSAGGRLDHRVANAEPLELPDRELAIPPYALGAWLGADAPGSARLTTMDAPLRRMGVLTDRHIPAAYLRASEGQRRALLAGLLDTGGQVDHRGTVRFAATNRRLAQGVRELILSLGYTATSTSTAVQGRTEAASTSHVITFTPADRVFRLACRNAPVPAEGHPETPHRYIIDVRPMPSVPVRCVEVDNADHLYLAGRTWIPTHNSTLGLDFARSAAIKHGMTTVIFSLEMSRNEITMRLLSAEARVALHTMRSGMMGDDDWTRLARRMSEVAEAPLFIDDSPNMSMMEIRAKCRRLKQRNDLKFVVIDYLQLMSSPKKTESRQNEVSEISRAIKLLAKELEVPVIAISQLNRGPEQRTDKRPAVSDLRESGCLTAATRVMRADTGAEVSLGELLESGARDIPVWSLDDRLKLVPRTMTHVFPSGVKQVHRVRLRSGREVEATANHPFLTYDGWRALEDLPPGTRVAVPRHVPAPLDIAERDEDELVLLARGDGSSLRRGLPESVFSLPKRQIALLLRHLWAGGGSVEPDRSLGQARLHYSAGSRRLVDDVARLLLRFNVMTRVEESREGDQPPCYHLHVHGAENQLRFLDEIGVDGDRAHSAEECAAHLRGVTGDTGIDTVPREVWSRVRTALLERESRREPAAAAPARSGGSSRAERASGGERLGRIAAVLDESELDLLATNDVFWDEIAAVEPLGEQPVYDATVLGTHNFIANGISLHNSIEQDADMVILLHREDAYERESPRAGEADLIVAKHRNGPTATVTVAFQGHYSRFVDMAQH
;
A
#
# COMPACT_ATOMS: atom_id res chain seq x y z
N ASP A 1 11.34 -14.00 30.62
CA ASP A 1 11.09 -12.54 30.51
C ASP A 1 12.11 -11.82 29.64
N THR A 2 12.11 -12.11 28.33
CA THR A 2 12.96 -11.39 27.37
C THR A 2 12.58 -9.90 27.36
N PRO A 3 13.53 -8.97 27.56
CA PRO A 3 13.23 -7.55 27.56
C PRO A 3 12.90 -7.07 26.15
N LEU A 4 11.86 -6.24 26.02
CA LEU A 4 11.43 -5.63 24.77
C LEU A 4 11.56 -4.10 24.88
N PRO A 5 12.22 -3.43 23.93
CA PRO A 5 12.36 -1.99 23.93
C PRO A 5 11.03 -1.31 23.62
N THR A 6 10.71 -0.25 24.37
CA THR A 6 9.53 0.59 24.17
C THR A 6 9.95 2.06 24.00
N PRO A 7 9.08 2.93 23.45
CA PRO A 7 9.36 4.37 23.36
C PRO A 7 9.63 5.04 24.72
N THR A 8 9.19 4.42 25.81
CA THR A 8 9.30 4.96 27.17
C THR A 8 10.34 4.24 28.03
N GLY A 9 10.91 3.12 27.57
CA GLY A 9 11.90 2.35 28.30
C GLY A 9 11.94 0.90 27.86
N TRP A 10 11.58 0.00 28.77
CA TRP A 10 11.59 -1.44 28.56
C TRP A 10 10.30 -2.05 29.10
N THR A 11 9.74 -3.00 28.36
CA THR A 11 8.77 -3.97 28.87
C THR A 11 9.42 -5.36 28.81
N THR A 12 8.72 -6.40 29.22
CA THR A 12 9.19 -7.78 29.09
C THR A 12 8.17 -8.60 28.30
N MET A 13 8.62 -9.68 27.67
CA MET A 13 7.76 -10.60 26.94
C MET A 13 6.62 -11.17 27.80
N GLY A 14 6.83 -11.31 29.11
CA GLY A 14 5.79 -11.74 30.05
C GLY A 14 4.76 -10.63 30.39
N GLN A 15 5.15 -9.36 30.29
CA GLN A 15 4.33 -8.21 30.72
C GLN A 15 3.67 -7.45 29.57
N VAL A 16 4.17 -7.61 28.35
CA VAL A 16 3.64 -6.94 27.15
C VAL A 16 2.19 -7.36 26.88
N ARG A 17 1.35 -6.36 26.60
CA ARG A 17 -0.08 -6.52 26.34
C ARG A 17 -0.44 -5.91 25.00
N VAL A 18 -1.55 -6.37 24.44
CA VAL A 18 -2.18 -5.73 23.28
C VAL A 18 -2.47 -4.26 23.61
N GLY A 19 -2.03 -3.35 22.73
CA GLY A 19 -2.08 -1.90 22.91
C GLY A 19 -0.76 -1.25 23.37
N ASP A 20 0.19 -2.03 23.88
CA ASP A 20 1.52 -1.50 24.24
C ASP A 20 2.31 -1.09 22.99
N HIS A 21 3.26 -0.17 23.12
CA HIS A 21 4.13 0.24 22.00
C HIS A 21 5.53 -0.36 22.17
N LEU A 22 5.97 -1.11 21.16
CA LEU A 22 7.34 -1.59 20.97
C LEU A 22 8.05 -0.74 19.92
N ILE A 23 9.26 -1.11 19.53
CA ILE A 23 10.00 -0.47 18.45
C ILE A 23 10.23 -1.47 17.31
N GLY A 24 10.00 -1.03 16.07
CA GLY A 24 10.22 -1.79 14.83
C GLY A 24 11.67 -1.74 14.35
N ALA A 25 12.04 -2.62 13.41
CA ALA A 25 13.41 -2.73 12.88
C ALA A 25 13.94 -1.46 12.18
N ASP A 26 13.03 -0.62 11.71
CA ASP A 26 13.22 0.72 11.16
C ASP A 26 13.46 1.80 12.24
N GLY A 27 13.53 1.41 13.52
CA GLY A 27 13.76 2.33 14.64
C GLY A 27 12.51 3.11 15.08
N ARG A 28 11.34 2.90 14.46
CA ARG A 28 10.10 3.63 14.76
C ARG A 28 9.21 2.91 15.78
N PRO A 29 8.44 3.64 16.61
CA PRO A 29 7.42 3.03 17.47
C PRO A 29 6.37 2.26 16.68
N THR A 30 6.06 1.04 17.12
CA THR A 30 4.99 0.19 16.56
C THR A 30 4.15 -0.38 17.70
N ARG A 31 2.85 -0.56 17.48
CA ARG A 31 1.92 -0.99 18.52
C ARG A 31 1.73 -2.51 18.45
N VAL A 32 1.64 -3.12 19.63
CA VAL A 32 1.35 -4.54 19.82
C VAL A 32 -0.13 -4.77 19.56
N VAL A 33 -0.43 -5.60 18.57
CA VAL A 33 -1.81 -5.91 18.16
C VAL A 33 -2.27 -7.28 18.67
N ALA A 34 -1.35 -8.20 18.90
CA ALA A 34 -1.67 -9.52 19.45
C ALA A 34 -0.50 -10.04 20.30
N ALA A 35 -0.81 -10.86 21.30
CA ALA A 35 0.19 -11.56 22.09
C ALA A 35 -0.35 -12.95 22.48
N THR A 36 0.30 -13.99 21.98
CA THR A 36 -0.05 -15.41 22.26
C THR A 36 0.01 -15.72 23.76
N ASP A 37 -0.66 -16.76 24.28
CA ASP A 37 -0.39 -17.19 25.67
C ASP A 37 0.98 -17.87 25.77
N VAL A 38 1.50 -17.87 26.99
CA VAL A 38 2.78 -18.46 27.37
C VAL A 38 2.81 -19.95 27.00
N MET A 39 3.71 -20.31 26.09
CA MET A 39 3.96 -21.67 25.63
C MET A 39 5.01 -22.34 26.52
N HIS A 40 4.72 -23.54 27.00
CA HIS A 40 5.63 -24.34 27.83
C HIS A 40 6.16 -25.56 27.07
N GLY A 41 7.33 -26.09 27.46
CA GLY A 41 7.84 -27.37 26.95
C GLY A 41 8.50 -27.32 25.56
N ARG A 42 8.80 -26.13 25.03
CA ARG A 42 9.54 -25.96 23.76
C ARG A 42 11.07 -25.95 23.95
N PRO A 43 11.86 -26.51 23.02
CA PRO A 43 13.31 -26.38 23.05
C PRO A 43 13.72 -24.92 22.96
N CYS A 44 14.55 -24.47 23.90
CA CYS A 44 15.02 -23.09 24.00
C CYS A 44 16.55 -23.07 23.87
N TYR A 45 17.06 -21.99 23.31
CA TYR A 45 18.49 -21.81 23.05
C TYR A 45 18.94 -20.44 23.52
N GLU A 46 20.15 -20.40 24.06
CA GLU A 46 20.89 -19.19 24.42
C GLU A 46 21.81 -18.82 23.25
N VAL A 47 21.49 -17.73 22.54
CA VAL A 47 22.25 -17.21 21.38
C VAL A 47 23.19 -16.11 21.84
N GLU A 48 24.49 -16.30 21.68
CA GLU A 48 25.55 -15.34 22.01
C GLU A 48 26.09 -14.65 20.75
N PHE A 49 26.25 -13.33 20.79
CA PHE A 49 26.78 -12.49 19.71
C PHE A 49 28.23 -12.05 20.00
N ASP A 50 28.97 -11.67 18.95
CA ASP A 50 30.37 -11.23 19.00
C ASP A 50 30.60 -9.96 19.83
N ASP A 51 29.55 -9.22 20.10
CA ASP A 51 29.54 -8.09 21.02
C ASP A 51 29.33 -8.49 22.50
N GLY A 52 29.23 -9.80 22.78
CA GLY A 52 29.00 -10.40 24.08
C GLY A 52 27.54 -10.31 24.57
N THR A 53 26.58 -10.00 23.69
CA THR A 53 25.16 -10.10 24.06
C THR A 53 24.62 -11.50 23.94
N VAL A 54 23.60 -11.78 24.75
CA VAL A 54 22.95 -13.07 24.83
C VAL A 54 21.43 -12.89 24.74
N ILE A 55 20.77 -13.67 23.87
CA ILE A 55 19.31 -13.75 23.78
C ILE A 55 18.87 -15.19 24.01
N VAL A 56 17.80 -15.35 24.79
CA VAL A 56 17.07 -16.62 24.87
C VAL A 56 15.96 -16.61 23.83
N ALA A 57 16.00 -17.56 22.90
CA ALA A 57 15.02 -17.73 21.85
C ALA A 57 14.55 -19.18 21.79
N ASP A 58 13.32 -19.40 21.34
CA ASP A 58 12.87 -20.75 21.05
C ASP A 58 13.62 -21.30 19.81
N GLY A 59 13.72 -22.61 19.72
CA GLY A 59 14.41 -23.28 18.61
C GLY A 59 13.86 -22.93 17.22
N GLY A 60 12.56 -22.59 17.15
CA GLY A 60 11.87 -22.17 15.94
C GLY A 60 11.91 -20.67 15.65
N HIS A 61 12.52 -19.86 16.53
CA HIS A 61 12.65 -18.41 16.31
C HIS A 61 13.54 -18.15 15.09
N GLN A 62 13.05 -17.36 14.13
CA GLN A 62 13.73 -17.07 12.87
C GLN A 62 14.62 -15.82 13.00
N TRP A 63 15.67 -15.75 12.19
CA TRP A 63 16.68 -14.69 12.18
C TRP A 63 17.09 -14.42 10.74
N LEU A 64 17.03 -13.18 10.27
CA LEU A 64 17.63 -12.81 8.99
C LEU A 64 19.16 -12.77 9.12
N THR A 65 19.87 -13.71 8.48
CA THR A 65 21.33 -13.88 8.64
C THR A 65 22.11 -13.95 7.31
N GLU A 66 23.31 -13.40 7.28
CA GLU A 66 24.25 -13.44 6.14
C GLU A 66 25.51 -14.29 6.46
N THR A 67 26.20 -14.82 5.44
CA THR A 67 27.34 -15.76 5.61
C THR A 67 28.57 -15.37 4.77
N PRO A 68 29.78 -15.92 5.03
CA PRO A 68 30.98 -15.59 4.23
C PRO A 68 30.85 -15.89 2.73
N ALA A 69 30.01 -16.86 2.34
CA ALA A 69 29.76 -17.21 0.94
C ALA A 69 28.94 -16.13 0.22
N SER A 70 27.88 -15.61 0.85
CA SER A 70 27.07 -14.53 0.28
C SER A 70 27.86 -13.21 0.15
N ARG A 71 28.80 -12.96 1.07
CA ARG A 71 29.69 -11.78 1.03
C ARG A 71 30.70 -11.80 -0.12
N ARG A 72 31.28 -12.97 -0.44
CA ARG A 72 32.21 -13.11 -1.58
C ARG A 72 31.52 -12.89 -2.93
N ALA A 73 30.28 -13.37 -3.06
CA ALA A 73 29.47 -13.11 -4.24
C ALA A 73 29.13 -11.62 -4.40
N ALA A 74 28.79 -10.93 -3.31
CA ALA A 74 28.50 -9.49 -3.32
C ALA A 74 29.71 -8.63 -3.70
N ARG A 75 30.91 -8.91 -3.15
CA ARG A 75 32.14 -8.16 -3.47
C ARG A 75 32.62 -8.37 -4.92
N ALA A 76 32.45 -9.58 -5.46
CA ALA A 76 32.79 -9.87 -6.86
C ALA A 76 31.87 -9.13 -7.85
N ALA A 77 30.59 -8.94 -7.50
CA ALA A 77 29.65 -8.17 -8.30
C ALA A 77 29.94 -6.66 -8.29
N ALA A 78 30.45 -6.12 -7.18
CA ALA A 78 30.77 -4.69 -7.04
C ALA A 78 32.06 -4.26 -7.76
N ALA A 79 33.00 -5.17 -8.00
CA ALA A 79 34.29 -4.87 -8.65
C ALA A 79 34.24 -4.86 -10.21
N GLY A 80 33.08 -5.14 -10.81
CA GLY A 80 32.93 -5.40 -12.25
C GLY A 80 32.50 -4.21 -13.13
N SER A 81 32.67 -2.95 -12.69
CA SER A 81 32.33 -1.75 -13.47
C SER A 81 33.58 -1.11 -14.10
N GLY A 82 34.11 -1.74 -15.14
CA GLY A 82 35.15 -1.18 -15.99
C GLY A 82 35.13 -1.84 -17.36
N HIS A 83 34.48 -1.20 -18.33
CA HIS A 83 34.53 -1.62 -19.72
C HIS A 83 35.88 -1.26 -20.35
N ASP A 84 36.28 -2.11 -21.30
CA ASP A 84 37.32 -1.89 -22.32
C ASP A 84 38.75 -2.36 -21.99
N GLN A 85 38.95 -3.69 -21.99
CA GLN A 85 40.16 -4.39 -22.46
C GLN A 85 40.03 -5.90 -22.20
N GLY A 86 39.36 -6.62 -23.10
CA GLY A 86 39.24 -8.09 -23.00
C GLY A 86 38.83 -8.81 -24.27
N GLN A 87 38.56 -8.08 -25.36
CA GLN A 87 38.05 -8.64 -26.62
C GLN A 87 39.11 -9.27 -27.53
N ARG A 88 40.31 -9.57 -27.01
CA ARG A 88 41.42 -10.19 -27.77
C ARG A 88 41.84 -11.59 -27.30
N ALA A 89 41.11 -12.20 -26.36
CA ALA A 89 41.40 -13.57 -25.89
C ALA A 89 40.24 -14.56 -26.17
N LEU A 90 39.46 -14.33 -27.24
CA LEU A 90 38.28 -15.14 -27.59
C LEU A 90 38.45 -15.98 -28.87
N THR A 91 39.68 -16.30 -29.29
CA THR A 91 39.91 -17.08 -30.53
C THR A 91 40.76 -18.34 -30.42
N GLU A 92 41.16 -18.78 -29.22
CA GLU A 92 41.87 -20.07 -29.09
C GLU A 92 41.51 -20.80 -27.78
N ALA A 93 40.32 -21.42 -27.71
CA ALA A 93 40.03 -22.55 -26.81
C ALA A 93 38.63 -23.13 -27.07
N HIS A 94 38.29 -23.45 -28.33
CA HIS A 94 37.16 -24.33 -28.62
C HIS A 94 37.67 -25.77 -28.74
N LYS A 95 37.68 -26.49 -27.61
CA LYS A 95 37.63 -27.98 -27.53
C LYS A 95 37.56 -28.42 -26.06
N GLY A 96 36.39 -28.87 -25.61
CA GLY A 96 36.20 -29.53 -24.31
C GLY A 96 34.90 -29.14 -23.62
N VAL A 97 33.94 -30.05 -23.63
CA VAL A 97 32.53 -29.92 -23.21
C VAL A 97 32.34 -29.57 -21.73
N GLY A 98 31.38 -28.68 -21.45
CA GLY A 98 30.54 -28.74 -20.24
C GLY A 98 30.73 -27.62 -19.21
N THR A 99 30.43 -26.36 -19.52
CA THR A 99 30.43 -25.25 -18.55
C THR A 99 29.05 -24.68 -18.29
N THR A 100 28.72 -24.72 -17.00
CA THR A 100 27.90 -23.80 -16.23
C THR A 100 28.03 -22.34 -16.69
N GLU A 101 26.92 -21.70 -17.05
CA GLU A 101 26.88 -20.25 -17.27
C GLU A 101 26.35 -19.53 -16.02
N LYS A 102 27.25 -18.74 -15.44
CA LYS A 102 27.05 -17.76 -14.38
C LYS A 102 26.33 -16.54 -14.96
N GLY A 103 25.19 -16.17 -14.37
CA GLY A 103 24.64 -14.81 -14.40
C GLY A 103 24.91 -14.12 -13.06
N VAL A 104 25.33 -12.86 -13.10
CA VAL A 104 25.88 -12.06 -11.98
C VAL A 104 24.81 -11.14 -11.35
N HIS A 105 25.03 -10.75 -10.08
CA HIS A 105 24.38 -9.73 -9.20
C HIS A 105 23.44 -10.29 -8.11
N ALA A 106 23.24 -9.70 -6.93
CA ALA A 106 24.05 -9.03 -5.90
C ALA A 106 23.15 -8.95 -4.64
N THR A 107 23.71 -9.12 -3.43
CA THR A 107 23.08 -9.11 -2.06
C THR A 107 22.11 -10.25 -1.70
N ASP A 108 22.60 -11.26 -0.96
CA ASP A 108 21.85 -12.46 -0.53
C ASP A 108 21.78 -12.53 1.03
N ARG A 109 20.62 -12.16 1.60
CA ARG A 109 20.23 -12.24 3.03
C ARG A 109 19.25 -13.41 3.21
N ARG A 110 19.51 -14.34 4.14
CA ARG A 110 18.71 -15.58 4.29
C ARG A 110 18.18 -15.75 5.71
N VAL A 111 16.88 -16.03 5.86
CA VAL A 111 16.25 -16.34 7.16
C VAL A 111 16.69 -17.73 7.66
N ARG A 112 17.11 -17.83 8.94
CA ARG A 112 17.52 -19.08 9.62
C ARG A 112 16.90 -19.18 11.01
N THR A 113 16.54 -20.37 11.49
CA THR A 113 16.05 -20.55 12.88
C THR A 113 17.16 -20.59 13.91
N THR A 114 16.85 -20.40 15.18
CA THR A 114 17.82 -20.56 16.28
C THR A 114 18.43 -21.96 16.29
N GLU A 115 17.65 -23.00 16.02
CA GLU A 115 18.14 -24.38 15.85
C GLU A 115 19.07 -24.55 14.65
N GLU A 116 18.74 -23.94 13.50
CA GLU A 116 19.63 -23.95 12.33
C GLU A 116 20.95 -23.28 12.63
N ILE A 117 20.91 -22.11 13.27
CA ILE A 117 22.10 -21.38 13.68
C ILE A 117 22.88 -22.23 14.67
N ALA A 118 22.26 -22.86 15.66
CA ALA A 118 22.95 -23.77 16.57
C ALA A 118 23.63 -24.94 15.86
N ALA A 119 22.98 -25.51 14.85
CA ALA A 119 23.50 -26.64 14.08
C ALA A 119 24.63 -26.24 13.11
N THR A 120 24.60 -25.02 12.56
CA THR A 120 25.57 -24.54 11.58
C THR A 120 26.70 -23.69 12.19
N LEU A 121 26.49 -23.18 13.40
CA LEU A 121 27.47 -22.42 14.17
C LEU A 121 28.41 -23.40 14.88
N ARG A 122 29.60 -23.57 14.32
CA ARG A 122 30.62 -24.43 14.92
C ARG A 122 31.47 -23.63 15.91
N GLY A 123 31.19 -23.76 17.20
CA GLY A 123 31.94 -23.14 18.29
C GLY A 123 33.19 -23.93 18.71
N GLY A 124 34.34 -23.24 18.75
CA GLY A 124 35.40 -23.41 19.76
C GLY A 124 36.16 -24.75 19.84
N GLY A 125 37.10 -25.00 18.94
CA GLY A 125 38.15 -26.01 19.14
C GLY A 125 38.89 -26.39 17.86
N SER A 126 40.10 -25.86 17.68
CA SER A 126 41.18 -26.34 16.78
C SER A 126 40.87 -26.57 15.28
N ALA A 127 41.38 -25.64 14.46
CA ALA A 127 41.77 -25.82 13.04
C ALA A 127 40.69 -26.25 12.02
N GLY A 128 40.00 -25.28 11.40
CA GLY A 128 39.33 -25.47 10.08
C GLY A 128 38.07 -24.63 9.85
N GLY A 129 38.19 -23.47 9.17
CA GLY A 129 37.14 -22.78 8.39
C GLY A 129 35.80 -22.42 9.06
N ARG A 130 35.69 -21.22 9.68
CA ARG A 130 34.47 -20.64 10.28
C ARG A 130 33.36 -20.33 9.26
N LEU A 131 32.10 -20.63 9.60
CA LEU A 131 30.90 -20.03 9.01
C LEU A 131 30.36 -18.95 9.98
N ASP A 132 30.65 -17.68 9.70
CA ASP A 132 30.21 -16.57 10.57
C ASP A 132 28.83 -16.06 10.13
N HIS A 133 27.77 -16.46 10.87
CA HIS A 133 26.42 -15.91 10.72
C HIS A 133 26.39 -14.47 11.23
N ARG A 134 25.90 -13.52 10.42
CA ARG A 134 25.68 -12.12 10.87
C ARG A 134 24.24 -11.68 10.72
N VAL A 135 23.72 -10.91 11.67
CA VAL A 135 22.38 -10.29 11.68
C VAL A 135 22.54 -8.78 11.48
N ALA A 136 21.68 -8.17 10.68
CA ALA A 136 21.66 -6.71 10.51
C ALA A 136 21.20 -6.03 11.81
N ASN A 137 21.83 -4.92 12.18
CA ASN A 137 21.37 -4.12 13.31
C ASN A 137 20.12 -3.31 12.94
N ALA A 138 19.36 -2.94 13.98
CA ALA A 138 18.33 -1.93 13.89
C ALA A 138 18.89 -0.57 13.42
N GLU A 139 18.07 0.18 12.69
CA GLU A 139 18.34 1.58 12.38
C GLU A 139 18.32 2.46 13.66
N PRO A 140 18.91 3.66 13.63
CA PRO A 140 18.85 4.58 14.78
C PRO A 140 17.40 4.86 15.19
N LEU A 141 17.11 4.85 16.49
CA LEU A 141 15.73 5.04 16.95
C LEU A 141 15.18 6.42 16.52
N GLU A 142 14.03 6.44 15.87
CA GLU A 142 13.34 7.69 15.53
C GLU A 142 12.33 8.05 16.64
N LEU A 143 12.78 8.86 17.60
CA LEU A 143 11.98 9.33 18.74
C LEU A 143 11.90 10.86 18.77
N PRO A 144 10.81 11.45 19.30
CA PRO A 144 10.64 12.90 19.35
C PRO A 144 11.61 13.57 20.34
N ASP A 145 11.87 14.86 20.12
CA ASP A 145 12.61 15.71 21.07
C ASP A 145 11.91 15.73 22.43
N ARG A 146 12.71 15.73 23.51
CA ARG A 146 12.18 15.83 24.89
C ARG A 146 12.76 17.04 25.60
N GLU A 147 11.97 17.59 26.52
CA GLU A 147 12.44 18.61 27.45
C GLU A 147 13.27 17.93 28.55
N LEU A 148 14.58 18.19 28.56
CA LEU A 148 15.53 17.52 29.43
C LEU A 148 16.06 18.50 30.48
N ALA A 149 16.06 18.07 31.75
CA ALA A 149 16.43 18.91 32.89
C ALA A 149 17.87 19.45 32.81
N ILE A 150 18.74 18.78 32.07
CA ILE A 150 20.13 19.15 31.80
C ILE A 150 20.38 18.95 30.31
N PRO A 151 21.05 19.89 29.61
CA PRO A 151 21.46 19.70 28.22
C PRO A 151 22.24 18.38 28.03
N PRO A 152 21.89 17.55 27.03
CA PRO A 152 22.45 16.20 26.87
C PRO A 152 23.99 16.15 26.89
N TYR A 153 24.65 17.07 26.19
CA TYR A 153 26.12 17.14 26.18
C TYR A 153 26.72 17.44 27.55
N ALA A 154 26.11 18.35 28.32
CA ALA A 154 26.61 18.71 29.65
C ALA A 154 26.46 17.54 30.63
N LEU A 155 25.35 16.79 30.55
CA LEU A 155 25.18 15.56 31.32
C LEU A 155 26.21 14.51 30.92
N GLY A 156 26.46 14.33 29.61
CA GLY A 156 27.43 13.38 29.10
C GLY A 156 28.86 13.69 29.57
N ALA A 157 29.26 14.95 29.47
CA ALA A 157 30.56 15.41 29.95
C ALA A 157 30.74 15.20 31.46
N TRP A 158 29.68 15.40 32.24
CA TRP A 158 29.71 15.13 33.68
C TRP A 158 29.84 13.62 33.98
N LEU A 159 29.10 12.78 33.25
CA LEU A 159 29.12 11.32 33.42
C LEU A 159 30.45 10.68 33.01
N GLY A 160 31.13 11.21 31.98
CA GLY A 160 32.40 10.70 31.48
C GLY A 160 33.64 11.17 32.26
N ALA A 161 33.49 12.06 33.23
CA ALA A 161 34.61 12.53 34.05
C ALA A 161 35.03 11.50 35.13
N ASP A 162 36.32 11.16 35.15
CA ASP A 162 36.93 10.02 35.87
C ASP A 162 36.94 10.09 37.42
N ALA A 163 36.35 11.12 38.04
CA ALA A 163 36.27 11.21 39.51
C ALA A 163 34.88 11.63 40.03
N PRO A 164 34.34 10.94 41.06
CA PRO A 164 33.20 11.42 41.84
C PRO A 164 33.63 12.64 42.68
N GLY A 165 33.56 13.83 42.08
CA GLY A 165 33.72 15.11 42.79
C GLY A 165 34.56 16.18 42.09
N SER A 166 35.20 15.90 40.95
CA SER A 166 36.07 16.89 40.27
C SER A 166 35.30 17.94 39.45
N ALA A 167 34.04 17.67 39.08
CA ALA A 167 33.17 18.61 38.38
C ALA A 167 31.99 19.05 39.27
N ARG A 168 32.26 19.95 40.23
CA ARG A 168 31.19 20.67 40.96
C ARG A 168 30.69 21.82 40.10
N LEU A 169 29.69 21.56 39.27
CA LEU A 169 28.89 22.60 38.65
C LEU A 169 27.70 22.87 39.58
N THR A 170 27.81 23.88 40.44
CA THR A 170 26.83 24.22 41.48
C THR A 170 25.39 24.40 40.94
N THR A 171 25.25 24.75 39.66
CA THR A 171 23.97 24.89 38.96
C THR A 171 23.34 23.56 38.52
N MET A 172 24.12 22.47 38.44
CA MET A 172 23.66 21.14 38.01
C MET A 172 23.36 20.20 39.18
N ASP A 173 23.75 20.54 40.41
CA ASP A 173 23.60 19.66 41.57
C ASP A 173 22.14 19.34 41.91
N ALA A 174 21.24 20.34 41.85
CA ALA A 174 19.82 20.14 42.11
C ALA A 174 19.11 19.21 41.09
N PRO A 175 19.24 19.40 39.76
CA PRO A 175 18.68 18.46 38.79
C PRO A 175 19.36 17.08 38.81
N LEU A 176 20.69 16.99 39.01
CA LEU A 176 21.37 15.70 39.14
C LEU A 176 20.90 14.90 40.38
N ARG A 177 20.62 15.59 41.49
CA ARG A 177 20.03 14.97 42.71
C ARG A 177 18.63 14.45 42.45
N ARG A 178 17.78 15.22 41.78
CA ARG A 178 16.40 14.80 41.42
C ARG A 178 16.38 13.58 40.51
N MET A 179 17.36 13.44 39.62
CA MET A 179 17.49 12.27 38.74
C MET A 179 18.19 11.08 39.42
N GLY A 180 18.63 11.19 40.68
CA GLY A 180 19.33 10.12 41.40
C GLY A 180 20.74 9.80 40.88
N VAL A 181 21.26 10.59 39.94
CA VAL A 181 22.54 10.35 39.25
C VAL A 181 23.76 10.70 40.11
N LEU A 182 23.58 11.58 41.12
CA LEU A 182 24.63 11.92 42.08
C LEU A 182 25.01 10.76 43.01
N THR A 183 24.03 9.93 43.38
CA THR A 183 24.20 8.80 44.31
C THR A 183 24.54 7.51 43.59
N ASP A 184 24.00 7.31 42.38
CA ASP A 184 24.31 6.18 41.51
C ASP A 184 24.46 6.67 40.06
N ARG A 185 25.70 6.66 39.56
CA ARG A 185 26.00 7.18 38.21
C ARG A 185 25.38 6.27 37.15
N HIS A 186 24.38 6.78 36.43
CA HIS A 186 23.74 6.10 35.31
C HIS A 186 23.17 7.11 34.32
N ILE A 187 22.87 6.65 33.10
CA ILE A 187 22.13 7.45 32.11
C ILE A 187 20.64 7.32 32.40
N PRO A 188 19.89 8.41 32.64
CA PRO A 188 18.46 8.32 32.87
C PRO A 188 17.69 7.89 31.61
N ALA A 189 16.61 7.13 31.78
CA ALA A 189 15.80 6.60 30.67
C ALA A 189 15.26 7.69 29.73
N ALA A 190 14.93 8.87 30.27
CA ALA A 190 14.48 10.02 29.47
C ALA A 190 15.51 10.45 28.41
N TYR A 191 16.81 10.29 28.69
CA TYR A 191 17.88 10.59 27.76
C TYR A 191 18.14 9.44 26.78
N LEU A 192 17.96 8.18 27.19
CA LEU A 192 18.05 7.00 26.31
C LEU A 192 16.87 6.89 25.33
N ARG A 193 15.80 7.65 25.55
CA ARG A 193 14.60 7.73 24.71
C ARG A 193 14.34 9.14 24.18
N ALA A 194 15.38 9.98 24.16
CA ALA A 194 15.36 11.30 23.54
C ALA A 194 15.56 11.16 22.02
N SER A 195 15.39 12.25 21.26
CA SER A 195 15.64 12.24 19.83
C SER A 195 17.06 11.80 19.49
N GLU A 196 17.27 11.36 18.25
CA GLU A 196 18.60 11.00 17.76
C GLU A 196 19.62 12.12 18.00
N GLY A 197 19.27 13.37 17.68
CA GLY A 197 20.14 14.53 17.89
C GLY A 197 20.51 14.74 19.37
N GLN A 198 19.55 14.61 20.28
CA GLN A 198 19.78 14.73 21.72
C GLN A 198 20.67 13.58 22.26
N ARG A 199 20.47 12.35 21.76
CA ARG A 199 21.28 11.18 22.12
C ARG A 199 22.71 11.27 21.59
N ARG A 200 22.91 11.76 20.37
CA ARG A 200 24.25 12.04 19.80
C ARG A 200 24.98 13.09 20.62
N ALA A 201 24.30 14.16 21.05
CA ALA A 201 24.88 15.18 21.89
C ALA A 201 25.32 14.64 23.26
N LEU A 202 24.54 13.73 23.86
CA LEU A 202 24.91 13.02 25.09
C LEU A 202 26.16 12.15 24.91
N LEU A 203 26.20 11.35 23.83
CA LEU A 203 27.32 10.48 23.51
C LEU A 203 28.60 11.31 23.31
N ALA A 204 28.53 12.42 22.58
CA ALA A 204 29.66 13.31 22.38
C ALA A 204 30.24 13.83 23.71
N GLY A 205 29.39 14.24 24.66
CA GLY A 205 29.86 14.68 25.98
C GLY A 205 30.57 13.57 26.76
N LEU A 206 30.00 12.35 26.75
CA LEU A 206 30.60 11.18 27.39
C LEU A 206 31.98 10.86 26.82
N LEU A 207 32.12 10.92 25.50
CA LEU A 207 33.36 10.57 24.80
C LEU A 207 34.41 11.69 24.89
N ASP A 208 34.01 12.95 24.83
CA ASP A 208 34.94 14.08 24.95
C ASP A 208 35.62 14.14 26.32
N THR A 209 35.02 13.53 27.35
CA THR A 209 35.56 13.49 28.71
C THR A 209 36.20 12.14 29.05
N GLY A 210 35.50 11.03 28.80
CA GLY A 210 35.93 9.67 29.16
C GLY A 210 36.24 8.73 28.00
N GLY A 211 36.10 9.20 26.75
CA GLY A 211 36.39 8.42 25.55
C GLY A 211 37.86 8.47 25.15
N GLN A 212 38.40 7.32 24.77
CA GLN A 212 39.70 7.17 24.13
C GLN A 212 39.50 6.74 22.69
N VAL A 213 40.24 7.33 21.74
CA VAL A 213 40.21 6.92 20.34
C VAL A 213 41.59 6.47 19.91
N ASP A 214 41.67 5.34 19.22
CA ASP A 214 42.93 4.89 18.64
C ASP A 214 43.17 5.46 17.23
N HIS A 215 44.37 5.24 16.70
CA HIS A 215 44.77 5.69 15.36
C HIS A 215 43.95 5.06 14.21
N ARG A 216 43.14 4.03 14.49
CA ARG A 216 42.26 3.36 13.53
C ARG A 216 40.81 3.84 13.64
N GLY A 217 40.53 4.81 14.51
CA GLY A 217 39.19 5.33 14.75
C GLY A 217 38.33 4.48 15.69
N THR A 218 38.89 3.47 16.36
CA THR A 218 38.16 2.68 17.36
C THR A 218 38.06 3.47 18.66
N VAL A 219 36.84 3.61 19.17
CA VAL A 219 36.54 4.35 20.38
C VAL A 219 36.33 3.39 21.55
N ARG A 220 36.97 3.70 22.69
CA ARG A 220 36.84 2.98 23.95
C ARG A 220 36.32 3.92 25.03
N PHE A 221 35.34 3.46 25.78
CA PHE A 221 34.84 4.14 26.98
C PHE A 221 34.92 3.17 28.15
N ALA A 222 35.64 3.55 29.20
CA ALA A 222 35.79 2.74 30.41
C ALA A 222 34.97 3.34 31.56
N ALA A 223 34.22 2.49 32.28
CA ALA A 223 33.51 2.89 33.48
C ALA A 223 33.58 1.79 34.54
N THR A 224 33.80 2.18 35.80
CA THR A 224 33.75 1.26 36.95
C THR A 224 32.34 1.02 37.44
N ASN A 225 31.37 1.89 37.11
CA ASN A 225 29.96 1.67 37.41
C ASN A 225 29.29 0.84 36.30
N ARG A 226 28.84 -0.37 36.64
CA ARG A 226 28.13 -1.30 35.74
C ARG A 226 26.88 -0.69 35.11
N ARG A 227 26.10 0.09 35.87
CA ARG A 227 24.85 0.70 35.42
C ARG A 227 25.12 1.83 34.41
N LEU A 228 26.17 2.62 34.64
CA LEU A 228 26.64 3.59 33.65
C LEU A 228 27.11 2.90 32.36
N ALA A 229 27.93 1.85 32.48
CA ALA A 229 28.42 1.12 31.33
C ALA A 229 27.27 0.50 30.49
N GLN A 230 26.27 -0.08 31.16
CA GLN A 230 25.08 -0.60 30.48
C GLN A 230 24.28 0.51 29.78
N GLY A 231 24.12 1.67 30.43
CA GLY A 231 23.44 2.82 29.82
C GLY A 231 24.19 3.38 28.61
N VAL A 232 25.51 3.48 28.67
CA VAL A 232 26.34 3.93 27.53
C VAL A 232 26.26 2.94 26.38
N ARG A 233 26.28 1.63 26.67
CA ARG A 233 26.10 0.59 25.65
C ARG A 233 24.72 0.71 24.99
N GLU A 234 23.65 0.87 25.77
CA GLU A 234 22.29 1.06 25.24
C GLU A 234 22.20 2.32 24.37
N LEU A 235 22.82 3.43 24.80
CA LEU A 235 22.88 4.67 24.03
C LEU A 235 23.55 4.45 22.67
N ILE A 236 24.70 3.78 22.64
CA ILE A 236 25.45 3.51 21.40
C ILE A 236 24.64 2.60 20.46
N LEU A 237 24.03 1.53 20.99
CA LEU A 237 23.18 0.63 20.20
C LEU A 237 21.93 1.35 19.65
N SER A 238 21.34 2.24 20.43
CA SER A 238 20.15 3.00 20.02
C SER A 238 20.42 3.98 18.88
N LEU A 239 21.68 4.35 18.66
CA LEU A 239 22.13 5.20 17.55
C LEU A 239 22.53 4.37 16.31
N GLY A 240 22.24 3.07 16.30
CA GLY A 240 22.54 2.15 15.20
C GLY A 240 23.97 1.59 15.20
N TYR A 241 24.84 1.97 16.14
CA TYR A 241 26.21 1.47 16.19
C TYR A 241 26.31 0.06 16.82
N THR A 242 27.35 -0.69 16.48
CA THR A 242 27.74 -1.94 17.20
C THR A 242 28.67 -1.62 18.36
N ALA A 243 28.41 -2.15 19.56
CA ALA A 243 29.30 -1.95 20.71
C ALA A 243 29.56 -3.25 21.47
N THR A 244 30.84 -3.60 21.62
CA THR A 244 31.28 -4.72 22.45
C THR A 244 31.54 -4.24 23.88
N SER A 245 31.35 -5.10 24.88
CA SER A 245 31.63 -4.75 26.27
C SER A 245 32.42 -5.86 26.95
N THR A 246 33.57 -5.50 27.52
CA THR A 246 34.44 -6.39 28.30
C THR A 246 34.52 -5.90 29.73
N SER A 247 34.61 -6.82 30.69
CA SER A 247 34.80 -6.48 32.10
C SER A 247 36.13 -7.03 32.58
N THR A 248 36.98 -6.19 33.14
CA THR A 248 38.32 -6.58 33.60
C THR A 248 38.47 -6.24 35.08
N ALA A 249 39.01 -7.18 35.86
CA ALA A 249 39.33 -6.92 37.26
C ALA A 249 40.45 -5.88 37.37
N VAL A 250 40.27 -4.87 38.23
CA VAL A 250 41.21 -3.79 38.49
C VAL A 250 41.44 -3.66 40.00
N GLN A 251 42.57 -3.09 40.43
CA GLN A 251 42.86 -2.93 41.86
C GLN A 251 41.83 -1.99 42.52
N GLY A 252 41.02 -2.54 43.43
CA GLY A 252 39.97 -1.82 44.15
C GLY A 252 39.71 -2.40 45.54
N ARG A 253 38.97 -1.67 46.38
CA ARG A 253 38.69 -2.04 47.79
C ARG A 253 37.44 -2.92 47.96
N THR A 254 36.56 -3.01 46.96
CA THR A 254 35.31 -3.79 46.95
C THR A 254 35.08 -4.39 45.56
N GLU A 255 34.33 -5.48 45.44
CA GLU A 255 34.07 -6.17 44.15
C GLU A 255 33.51 -5.22 43.07
N ALA A 256 32.62 -4.29 43.45
CA ALA A 256 32.08 -3.24 42.58
C ALA A 256 33.10 -2.15 42.18
N ALA A 257 34.12 -1.90 43.01
CA ALA A 257 35.22 -0.97 42.72
C ALA A 257 36.42 -1.66 42.06
N SER A 258 36.41 -2.99 41.99
CA SER A 258 37.48 -3.84 41.45
C SER A 258 37.16 -4.39 40.06
N THR A 259 36.14 -3.86 39.38
CA THR A 259 35.75 -4.28 38.03
C THR A 259 35.59 -3.05 37.11
N SER A 260 36.36 -3.00 36.03
CA SER A 260 36.26 -1.97 34.99
C SER A 260 35.50 -2.53 33.79
N HIS A 261 34.41 -1.87 33.40
CA HIS A 261 33.63 -2.19 32.21
C HIS A 261 34.07 -1.31 31.06
N VAL A 262 34.68 -1.90 30.04
CA VAL A 262 35.17 -1.22 28.84
C VAL A 262 34.22 -1.49 27.69
N ILE A 263 33.69 -0.43 27.09
CA ILE A 263 32.83 -0.47 25.92
C ILE A 263 33.67 -0.05 24.72
N THR A 264 33.71 -0.87 23.69
CA THR A 264 34.48 -0.61 22.48
C THR A 264 33.55 -0.58 21.27
N PHE A 265 33.64 0.47 20.45
CA PHE A 265 32.88 0.57 19.21
C PHE A 265 33.65 1.36 18.14
N THR A 266 33.29 1.16 16.88
CA THR A 266 33.86 1.90 15.76
C THR A 266 32.74 2.72 15.12
N PRO A 267 32.75 4.06 15.26
CA PRO A 267 31.72 4.91 14.68
C PRO A 267 31.90 5.03 13.16
N ALA A 268 30.78 5.06 12.43
CA ALA A 268 30.76 5.31 10.98
C ALA A 268 30.84 6.81 10.63
N ASP A 269 30.66 7.68 11.62
CA ASP A 269 30.55 9.13 11.51
C ASP A 269 31.20 9.82 12.73
N ARG A 270 31.16 11.16 12.77
CA ARG A 270 31.82 11.92 13.85
C ARG A 270 31.02 11.84 15.15
N VAL A 271 31.62 11.25 16.19
CA VAL A 271 31.00 11.08 17.52
C VAL A 271 31.59 11.96 18.63
N PHE A 272 32.74 12.61 18.40
CA PHE A 272 33.32 13.59 19.32
C PHE A 272 32.94 15.01 18.88
N ARG A 273 32.70 15.92 19.84
CA ARG A 273 32.49 17.33 19.53
C ARG A 273 33.81 18.10 19.48
N LEU A 274 34.79 17.72 20.30
CA LEU A 274 36.09 18.40 20.35
C LEU A 274 36.98 17.98 19.17
N ALA A 275 37.29 18.95 18.30
CA ALA A 275 38.08 18.73 17.09
C ALA A 275 39.48 18.12 17.34
N CYS A 276 40.09 18.41 18.50
CA CYS A 276 41.39 17.88 18.89
C CYS A 276 41.39 16.39 19.27
N ARG A 277 40.21 15.78 19.44
CA ARG A 277 40.02 14.35 19.73
C ARG A 277 39.47 13.57 18.54
N ASN A 278 39.34 14.19 17.37
CA ASN A 278 38.92 13.51 16.15
C ASN A 278 40.09 12.73 15.53
N ALA A 279 39.97 11.40 15.48
CA ALA A 279 40.77 10.58 14.58
C ALA A 279 40.31 10.76 13.12
N PRO A 280 41.13 10.42 12.11
CA PRO A 280 40.71 10.44 10.72
C PRO A 280 39.58 9.41 10.51
N VAL A 281 38.42 9.87 10.06
CA VAL A 281 37.33 8.99 9.60
C VAL A 281 37.77 8.38 8.26
N PRO A 282 37.63 7.06 8.03
CA PRO A 282 37.94 6.44 6.75
C PRO A 282 37.23 7.18 5.60
N ALA A 283 37.97 7.49 4.53
CA ALA A 283 37.43 8.19 3.36
C ALA A 283 36.31 7.38 2.70
N GLU A 284 35.19 8.06 2.42
CA GLU A 284 34.04 7.68 1.58
C GLU A 284 34.00 6.20 1.15
N GLY A 285 33.51 5.34 2.03
CA GLY A 285 32.96 4.03 1.68
C GLY A 285 31.47 4.04 1.98
N HIS A 286 30.65 3.55 1.06
CA HIS A 286 29.19 3.43 1.24
C HIS A 286 28.84 2.88 2.63
N PRO A 287 27.87 3.45 3.36
CA PRO A 287 27.49 2.95 4.67
C PRO A 287 26.81 1.59 4.51
N GLU A 288 27.58 0.50 4.61
CA GLU A 288 27.00 -0.82 4.85
C GLU A 288 26.25 -0.77 6.19
N THR A 289 25.02 -1.28 6.22
CA THR A 289 24.24 -1.41 7.46
C THR A 289 25.08 -2.18 8.50
N PRO A 290 25.28 -1.63 9.71
CA PRO A 290 26.07 -2.29 10.74
C PRO A 290 25.44 -3.63 11.14
N HIS A 291 26.26 -4.62 11.47
CA HIS A 291 25.86 -6.02 11.64
C HIS A 291 26.56 -6.66 12.84
N ARG A 292 25.93 -7.66 13.48
CA ARG A 292 26.51 -8.45 14.57
C ARG A 292 26.70 -9.89 14.14
N TYR A 293 27.74 -10.54 14.64
CA TYR A 293 27.99 -11.95 14.37
C TYR A 293 27.46 -12.80 15.51
N ILE A 294 26.87 -13.94 15.19
CA ILE A 294 26.51 -14.95 16.20
C ILE A 294 27.76 -15.79 16.45
N ILE A 295 28.19 -15.91 17.71
CA ILE A 295 29.42 -16.60 18.11
C ILE A 295 29.18 -17.90 18.86
N ASP A 296 28.05 -18.03 19.57
CA ASP A 296 27.66 -19.27 20.21
C ASP A 296 26.14 -19.45 20.24
N VAL A 297 25.64 -20.69 20.24
CA VAL A 297 24.22 -21.00 20.48
C VAL A 297 24.13 -22.28 21.28
N ARG A 298 23.70 -22.17 22.55
CA ARG A 298 23.68 -23.28 23.51
C ARG A 298 22.26 -23.71 23.84
N PRO A 299 21.92 -25.00 23.78
CA PRO A 299 20.61 -25.47 24.24
C PRO A 299 20.46 -25.24 25.75
N MET A 300 19.26 -24.89 26.17
CA MET A 300 18.95 -24.62 27.58
C MET A 300 17.59 -25.23 27.97
N PRO A 301 17.33 -25.43 29.28
CA PRO A 301 16.05 -25.96 29.73
C PRO A 301 14.89 -25.14 29.18
N SER A 302 13.80 -25.81 28.80
CA SER A 302 12.61 -25.16 28.26
C SER A 302 12.13 -24.09 29.23
N VAL A 303 12.09 -22.84 28.76
CA VAL A 303 11.48 -21.74 29.47
C VAL A 303 10.14 -21.39 28.84
N PRO A 304 9.21 -20.79 29.59
CA PRO A 304 7.95 -20.34 29.01
C PRO A 304 8.21 -19.26 27.94
N VAL A 305 7.79 -19.51 26.69
CA VAL A 305 8.01 -18.63 25.52
C VAL A 305 6.70 -18.05 25.00
N ARG A 306 6.74 -16.84 24.44
CA ARG A 306 5.54 -16.12 24.00
C ARG A 306 5.88 -15.32 22.75
N CYS A 307 4.98 -15.31 21.78
CA CYS A 307 5.08 -14.50 20.56
C CYS A 307 4.14 -13.29 20.64
N VAL A 308 4.58 -12.18 20.07
CA VAL A 308 3.86 -10.90 20.03
C VAL A 308 3.82 -10.43 18.58
N GLU A 309 2.72 -9.83 18.15
CA GLU A 309 2.54 -9.31 16.81
C GLU A 309 2.39 -7.78 16.86
N VAL A 310 2.97 -7.09 15.87
CA VAL A 310 3.00 -5.62 15.78
C VAL A 310 2.38 -5.11 14.47
N ASP A 311 2.02 -3.83 14.44
CA ASP A 311 1.27 -3.18 13.36
C ASP A 311 2.10 -2.50 12.25
N ASN A 312 3.42 -2.70 12.23
CA ASN A 312 4.26 -2.20 11.14
C ASN A 312 4.21 -3.09 9.89
N ALA A 313 4.53 -2.51 8.74
CA ALA A 313 4.38 -3.13 7.42
C ALA A 313 5.25 -4.39 7.22
N ASP A 314 6.35 -4.50 7.95
CA ASP A 314 7.23 -5.66 7.88
C ASP A 314 6.82 -6.76 8.89
N HIS A 315 5.93 -6.46 9.84
CA HIS A 315 5.57 -7.32 10.98
C HIS A 315 6.76 -7.73 11.87
N LEU A 316 7.79 -6.87 11.86
CA LEU A 316 9.08 -7.07 12.50
C LEU A 316 9.20 -6.14 13.71
N TYR A 317 9.30 -6.70 14.92
CA TYR A 317 9.57 -5.93 16.14
C TYR A 317 10.91 -6.31 16.73
N LEU A 318 11.52 -5.37 17.45
CA LEU A 318 12.84 -5.57 18.01
C LEU A 318 12.72 -6.33 19.34
N ALA A 319 13.30 -7.53 19.40
CA ALA A 319 13.31 -8.36 20.61
C ALA A 319 14.69 -8.37 21.29
N GLY A 320 14.70 -8.51 22.63
CA GLY A 320 15.91 -8.54 23.44
C GLY A 320 16.54 -7.15 23.61
N ARG A 321 17.66 -7.07 24.33
CA ARG A 321 18.41 -5.79 24.47
C ARG A 321 19.15 -5.37 23.19
N THR A 322 18.94 -6.10 22.10
CA THR A 322 19.77 -6.10 20.89
C THR A 322 19.03 -6.09 19.56
N TRP A 323 17.70 -6.22 19.56
CA TRP A 323 16.78 -5.73 18.51
C TRP A 323 16.74 -6.56 17.16
N ILE A 324 15.93 -7.67 17.02
CA ILE A 324 15.84 -8.61 15.81
C ILE A 324 14.39 -9.06 15.30
N PRO A 325 14.10 -9.46 13.99
CA PRO A 325 12.74 -9.78 13.38
C PRO A 325 12.36 -11.10 12.48
N THR A 326 11.04 -11.52 12.14
CA THR A 326 10.49 -12.82 11.43
C THR A 326 9.06 -12.97 10.64
N HIS A 327 8.76 -13.90 9.62
CA HIS A 327 7.41 -14.28 8.89
C HIS A 327 7.20 -15.70 8.09
N ASN A 328 6.00 -16.07 7.45
CA ASN A 328 5.46 -17.37 6.83
C ASN A 328 4.61 -17.38 5.45
N SER A 329 4.74 -18.39 4.53
CA SER A 329 3.79 -18.73 3.39
C SER A 329 3.76 -20.26 2.99
N THR A 330 2.60 -20.96 2.87
CA THR A 330 2.56 -22.47 2.69
C THR A 330 1.56 -23.05 1.65
N LEU A 331 0.38 -22.48 1.38
CA LEU A 331 -0.65 -23.12 0.53
C LEU A 331 -0.29 -23.19 -0.97
N GLY A 332 0.28 -22.12 -1.54
CA GLY A 332 0.64 -22.09 -2.96
C GLY A 332 1.73 -23.11 -3.33
N LEU A 333 2.61 -23.43 -2.40
CA LEU A 333 3.61 -24.49 -2.55
C LEU A 333 2.97 -25.86 -2.73
N ASP A 334 1.86 -26.13 -2.05
CA ASP A 334 1.21 -27.44 -2.10
C ASP A 334 0.50 -27.71 -3.43
N PHE A 335 -0.10 -26.68 -4.03
CA PHE A 335 -0.64 -26.78 -5.38
C PHE A 335 0.47 -27.06 -6.40
N ALA A 336 1.59 -26.33 -6.30
CA ALA A 336 2.74 -26.54 -7.17
C ALA A 336 3.36 -27.93 -6.98
N ARG A 337 3.46 -28.40 -5.73
CA ARG A 337 3.92 -29.76 -5.38
C ARG A 337 3.06 -30.81 -6.04
N SER A 338 1.74 -30.73 -5.87
CA SER A 338 0.82 -31.70 -6.45
C SER A 338 0.91 -31.71 -7.98
N ALA A 339 0.89 -30.54 -8.62
CA ALA A 339 0.95 -30.43 -10.07
C ALA A 339 2.26 -31.01 -10.65
N ALA A 340 3.42 -30.59 -10.12
CA ALA A 340 4.71 -30.98 -10.68
C ALA A 340 5.13 -32.39 -10.26
N ILE A 341 5.07 -32.73 -8.97
CA ILE A 341 5.65 -33.98 -8.45
C ILE A 341 4.69 -35.15 -8.63
N LYS A 342 3.40 -34.98 -8.33
CA LYS A 342 2.42 -36.09 -8.43
C LYS A 342 1.89 -36.29 -9.85
N HIS A 343 1.69 -35.20 -10.59
CA HIS A 343 1.05 -35.24 -11.90
C HIS A 343 2.00 -34.95 -13.07
N GLY A 344 3.28 -34.67 -12.81
CA GLY A 344 4.27 -34.43 -13.86
C GLY A 344 3.97 -33.19 -14.73
N MET A 345 3.19 -32.24 -14.22
CA MET A 345 2.82 -31.03 -14.96
C MET A 345 3.88 -29.95 -14.79
N THR A 346 4.41 -29.45 -15.91
CA THR A 346 5.39 -28.37 -15.90
C THR A 346 4.85 -27.14 -15.17
N THR A 347 5.45 -26.81 -14.03
CA THR A 347 4.99 -25.76 -13.12
C THR A 347 6.09 -24.76 -12.84
N VAL A 348 5.76 -23.47 -12.75
CA VAL A 348 6.69 -22.43 -12.29
C VAL A 348 6.16 -21.72 -11.06
N ILE A 349 7.02 -21.49 -10.06
CA ILE A 349 6.76 -20.66 -8.89
C ILE A 349 7.61 -19.40 -9.00
N PHE A 350 6.98 -18.24 -9.04
CA PHE A 350 7.62 -16.95 -8.82
C PHE A 350 7.48 -16.60 -7.35
N SER A 351 8.59 -16.63 -6.60
CA SER A 351 8.59 -16.24 -5.20
C SER A 351 9.35 -14.94 -5.00
N LEU A 352 8.66 -13.96 -4.46
CA LEU A 352 9.13 -12.60 -4.20
C LEU A 352 9.51 -12.43 -2.72
N GLU A 353 9.11 -13.37 -1.85
CA GLU A 353 9.37 -13.34 -0.41
C GLU A 353 10.27 -14.51 0.06
N MET A 354 10.15 -15.70 -0.54
CA MET A 354 10.86 -16.91 -0.11
C MET A 354 11.97 -17.34 -1.08
N SER A 355 13.13 -17.71 -0.54
CA SER A 355 14.24 -18.25 -1.36
C SER A 355 13.92 -19.64 -1.92
N ARG A 356 14.54 -20.01 -3.04
CA ARG A 356 14.45 -21.35 -3.64
C ARG A 356 14.76 -22.46 -2.64
N ASN A 357 15.76 -22.26 -1.77
CA ASN A 357 16.15 -23.24 -0.76
C ASN A 357 15.02 -23.46 0.27
N GLU A 358 14.36 -22.40 0.69
CA GLU A 358 13.24 -22.50 1.64
C GLU A 358 12.05 -23.23 1.01
N ILE A 359 11.74 -22.89 -0.24
CA ILE A 359 10.69 -23.55 -1.03
C ILE A 359 11.01 -25.05 -1.18
N THR A 360 12.24 -25.38 -1.56
CA THR A 360 12.70 -26.77 -1.74
C THR A 360 12.62 -27.57 -0.43
N MET A 361 13.03 -26.98 0.69
CA MET A 361 12.95 -27.64 2.00
C MET A 361 11.50 -27.90 2.43
N ARG A 362 10.59 -26.96 2.17
CA ARG A 362 9.15 -27.14 2.43
C ARG A 362 8.54 -28.22 1.54
N LEU A 363 8.90 -28.28 0.25
CA LEU A 363 8.48 -29.33 -0.67
C LEU A 363 8.95 -30.72 -0.21
N LEU A 364 10.22 -30.83 0.16
CA LEU A 364 10.80 -32.08 0.66
C LEU A 364 10.20 -32.49 2.00
N SER A 365 9.93 -31.54 2.91
CA SER A 365 9.24 -31.80 4.18
C SER A 365 7.84 -32.35 3.96
N ALA A 366 7.09 -31.75 3.03
CA ALA A 366 5.75 -32.17 2.67
C ALA A 366 5.71 -33.59 2.07
N GLU A 367 6.67 -33.95 1.20
CA GLU A 367 6.72 -35.29 0.58
C GLU A 367 7.39 -36.37 1.40
N ALA A 368 8.49 -36.07 2.07
CA ALA A 368 9.17 -37.05 2.91
C ALA A 368 8.41 -37.31 4.23
N ARG A 369 7.46 -36.43 4.59
CA ARG A 369 6.77 -36.43 5.90
C ARG A 369 7.77 -36.33 7.05
N VAL A 370 8.84 -35.59 6.82
CA VAL A 370 9.85 -35.26 7.83
C VAL A 370 9.59 -33.83 8.25
N ALA A 371 9.50 -33.59 9.56
CA ALA A 371 9.07 -32.29 10.04
C ALA A 371 10.08 -31.21 9.62
N LEU A 372 9.58 -30.06 9.18
CA LEU A 372 10.42 -29.01 8.59
C LEU A 372 11.50 -28.57 9.59
N HIS A 373 11.17 -28.48 10.88
CA HIS A 373 12.12 -28.17 11.94
C HIS A 373 13.24 -29.22 12.05
N THR A 374 12.93 -30.51 11.93
CA THR A 374 13.89 -31.63 11.96
C THR A 374 14.84 -31.60 10.75
N MET A 375 14.32 -31.27 9.57
CA MET A 375 15.14 -31.12 8.36
C MET A 375 16.04 -29.89 8.43
N ARG A 376 15.55 -28.81 9.04
CA ARG A 376 16.28 -27.54 9.24
C ARG A 376 17.38 -27.67 10.30
N SER A 377 17.08 -28.30 11.42
CA SER A 377 18.03 -28.53 12.53
C SER A 377 19.06 -29.63 12.25
N GLY A 378 18.87 -30.42 11.19
CA GLY A 378 19.77 -31.52 10.82
C GLY A 378 19.70 -32.73 11.77
N MET A 379 18.80 -32.72 12.76
CA MET A 379 18.56 -33.81 13.71
C MET A 379 17.65 -34.89 13.13
N MET A 380 17.95 -35.36 11.91
CA MET A 380 17.21 -36.42 11.25
C MET A 380 17.73 -37.79 11.70
N GLY A 381 16.86 -38.66 12.18
CA GLY A 381 17.22 -40.06 12.40
C GLY A 381 17.52 -40.76 11.08
N ASP A 382 18.13 -41.94 11.13
CA ASP A 382 18.46 -42.71 9.92
C ASP A 382 17.22 -43.03 9.06
N ASP A 383 16.06 -43.23 9.70
CA ASP A 383 14.78 -43.44 9.03
C ASP A 383 14.25 -42.16 8.33
N ASP A 384 14.46 -40.98 8.92
CA ASP A 384 14.10 -39.69 8.31
C ASP A 384 14.98 -39.40 7.10
N TRP A 385 16.29 -39.65 7.23
CA TRP A 385 17.25 -39.55 6.14
C TRP A 385 16.90 -40.49 4.99
N THR A 386 16.50 -41.73 5.32
CA THR A 386 16.09 -42.72 4.32
C THR A 386 14.83 -42.28 3.58
N ARG A 387 13.82 -41.74 4.29
CA ARG A 387 12.60 -41.20 3.68
C ARG A 387 12.88 -39.98 2.79
N LEU A 388 13.73 -39.07 3.26
CA LEU A 388 14.12 -37.88 2.52
C LEU A 388 14.89 -38.24 1.24
N ALA A 389 15.91 -39.09 1.34
CA ALA A 389 16.74 -39.49 0.19
C ALA A 389 15.91 -40.14 -0.93
N ARG A 390 14.92 -40.97 -0.56
CA ARG A 390 13.99 -41.57 -1.53
C ARG A 390 13.17 -40.53 -2.29
N ARG A 391 12.63 -39.52 -1.60
CA ARG A 391 11.78 -38.48 -2.21
C ARG A 391 12.57 -37.36 -2.87
N MET A 392 13.84 -37.17 -2.51
CA MET A 392 14.69 -36.14 -3.11
C MET A 392 14.88 -36.34 -4.62
N SER A 393 14.97 -37.59 -5.08
CA SER A 393 15.06 -37.89 -6.51
C SER A 393 13.78 -37.51 -7.25
N GLU A 394 12.61 -37.82 -6.68
CA GLU A 394 11.30 -37.46 -7.26
C GLU A 394 11.11 -35.94 -7.37
N VAL A 395 11.53 -35.18 -6.34
CA VAL A 395 11.45 -33.71 -6.36
C VAL A 395 12.44 -33.11 -7.36
N ALA A 396 13.63 -33.70 -7.51
CA ALA A 396 14.65 -33.21 -8.44
C ALA A 396 14.30 -33.51 -9.92
N GLU A 397 13.62 -34.62 -10.19
CA GLU A 397 13.18 -35.00 -11.54
C GLU A 397 11.86 -34.33 -11.96
N ALA A 398 11.08 -33.81 -11.00
CA ALA A 398 9.83 -33.14 -11.28
C ALA A 398 10.04 -31.88 -12.15
N PRO A 399 9.14 -31.58 -13.10
CA PRO A 399 9.23 -30.40 -13.96
C PRO A 399 8.80 -29.12 -13.22
N LEU A 400 9.44 -28.82 -12.09
CA LEU A 400 9.18 -27.67 -11.22
C LEU A 400 10.29 -26.62 -11.36
N PHE A 401 9.93 -25.44 -11.81
CA PHE A 401 10.83 -24.30 -11.92
C PHE A 401 10.55 -23.31 -10.80
N ILE A 402 11.58 -22.89 -10.08
CA ILE A 402 11.46 -21.89 -9.00
C ILE A 402 12.26 -20.67 -9.41
N ASP A 403 11.64 -19.50 -9.40
CA ASP A 403 12.27 -18.22 -9.66
C ASP A 403 12.08 -17.31 -8.45
N ASP A 404 13.16 -17.15 -7.69
CA ASP A 404 13.24 -16.36 -6.46
C ASP A 404 13.93 -15.01 -6.68
N SER A 405 13.93 -14.50 -7.93
CA SER A 405 14.55 -13.20 -8.21
C SER A 405 13.75 -12.06 -7.55
N PRO A 406 14.39 -11.16 -6.80
CA PRO A 406 13.71 -10.04 -6.13
C PRO A 406 13.21 -8.98 -7.14
N ASN A 407 12.21 -8.20 -6.75
CA ASN A 407 11.70 -7.02 -7.49
C ASN A 407 11.34 -7.29 -8.96
N MET A 408 10.68 -8.43 -9.24
CA MET A 408 10.36 -8.83 -10.61
C MET A 408 9.16 -8.05 -11.16
N SER A 409 9.32 -7.50 -12.36
CA SER A 409 8.22 -6.84 -13.09
C SER A 409 7.33 -7.87 -13.79
N MET A 410 6.08 -7.48 -14.07
CA MET A 410 5.15 -8.31 -14.84
C MET A 410 5.68 -8.67 -16.24
N MET A 411 6.44 -7.77 -16.87
CA MET A 411 7.01 -8.00 -18.18
C MET A 411 8.04 -9.14 -18.16
N GLU A 412 8.86 -9.20 -17.11
CA GLU A 412 9.84 -10.27 -16.92
C GLU A 412 9.17 -11.61 -16.61
N ILE A 413 8.16 -11.63 -15.74
CA ILE A 413 7.35 -12.83 -15.46
C ILE A 413 6.75 -13.37 -16.76
N ARG A 414 6.13 -12.50 -17.56
CA ARG A 414 5.55 -12.87 -18.87
C ARG A 414 6.61 -13.42 -19.82
N ALA A 415 7.77 -12.79 -19.94
CA ALA A 415 8.86 -13.25 -20.79
C ALA A 415 9.39 -14.64 -20.38
N LYS A 416 9.57 -14.87 -19.07
CA LYS A 416 9.99 -16.15 -18.50
C LYS A 416 8.94 -17.24 -18.74
N CYS A 417 7.67 -16.94 -18.51
CA CYS A 417 6.58 -17.88 -18.76
C CYS A 417 6.48 -18.27 -20.24
N ARG A 418 6.57 -17.31 -21.18
CA ARG A 418 6.59 -17.59 -22.62
C ARG A 418 7.73 -18.53 -23.01
N ARG A 419 8.94 -18.27 -22.50
CA ARG A 419 10.11 -19.10 -22.75
C ARG A 419 9.92 -20.53 -22.24
N LEU A 420 9.36 -20.68 -21.03
CA LEU A 420 9.06 -21.99 -20.45
C LEU A 420 7.92 -22.70 -21.20
N LYS A 421 6.89 -21.97 -21.67
CA LYS A 421 5.81 -22.52 -22.49
C LYS A 421 6.34 -23.10 -23.79
N GLN A 422 7.28 -22.41 -24.45
CA GLN A 422 7.89 -22.89 -25.70
C GLN A 422 8.82 -24.08 -25.51
N ARG A 423 9.63 -24.11 -24.44
CA ARG A 423 10.66 -25.15 -24.24
C ARG A 423 10.16 -26.38 -23.49
N ASN A 424 9.25 -26.19 -22.54
CA ASN A 424 8.87 -27.22 -21.56
C ASN A 424 7.35 -27.42 -21.47
N ASP A 425 6.57 -26.78 -22.36
CA ASP A 425 5.10 -26.81 -22.38
C ASP A 425 4.49 -26.53 -21.00
N LEU A 426 4.85 -25.37 -20.44
CA LEU A 426 4.34 -24.85 -19.17
C LEU A 426 2.82 -25.07 -19.04
N LYS A 427 2.40 -25.66 -17.92
CA LYS A 427 1.00 -26.01 -17.61
C LYS A 427 0.43 -25.26 -16.42
N PHE A 428 1.26 -24.77 -15.51
CA PHE A 428 0.79 -24.15 -14.28
C PHE A 428 1.75 -23.07 -13.75
N VAL A 429 1.21 -21.99 -13.20
CA VAL A 429 1.99 -20.86 -12.68
C VAL A 429 1.51 -20.48 -11.28
N VAL A 430 2.43 -20.26 -10.36
CA VAL A 430 2.16 -19.71 -9.02
C VAL A 430 2.97 -18.43 -8.83
N ILE A 431 2.34 -17.37 -8.34
CA ILE A 431 2.95 -16.07 -8.04
C ILE A 431 2.71 -15.76 -6.56
N ASP A 432 3.80 -15.66 -5.80
CA ASP A 432 3.83 -15.37 -4.37
C ASP A 432 4.85 -14.24 -4.13
N TYR A 433 4.53 -13.01 -3.78
CA TYR A 433 3.29 -12.46 -3.29
C TYR A 433 2.93 -11.18 -4.07
N LEU A 434 1.69 -11.01 -4.53
CA LEU A 434 1.30 -9.96 -5.49
C LEU A 434 1.73 -8.53 -5.12
N GLN A 435 1.76 -8.21 -3.82
CA GLN A 435 1.99 -6.87 -3.28
C GLN A 435 3.46 -6.45 -3.31
N LEU A 436 4.38 -7.36 -3.63
CA LEU A 436 5.80 -7.08 -3.80
C LEU A 436 6.18 -6.85 -5.27
N MET A 437 5.22 -6.95 -6.19
CA MET A 437 5.42 -6.62 -7.60
C MET A 437 5.35 -5.10 -7.80
N SER A 438 6.17 -4.60 -8.73
CA SER A 438 6.20 -3.18 -9.10
C SER A 438 5.72 -2.98 -10.54
N SER A 439 4.91 -1.94 -10.77
CA SER A 439 4.55 -1.44 -12.10
C SER A 439 5.63 -0.47 -12.59
N PRO A 440 6.04 -0.54 -13.88
CA PRO A 440 7.02 0.39 -14.44
C PRO A 440 6.51 1.83 -14.56
N LYS A 441 5.19 2.08 -14.42
CA LYS A 441 4.63 3.43 -14.30
C LYS A 441 4.70 3.90 -12.85
N LYS A 442 5.15 5.14 -12.62
CA LYS A 442 4.98 5.83 -11.32
C LYS A 442 3.49 6.04 -11.10
N THR A 443 2.85 5.09 -10.42
CA THR A 443 1.45 5.20 -10.00
C THR A 443 1.45 5.71 -8.56
N GLU A 444 0.76 6.81 -8.28
CA GLU A 444 0.79 7.43 -6.94
C GLU A 444 0.07 6.60 -5.86
N SER A 445 -0.82 5.69 -6.27
CA SER A 445 -1.52 4.76 -5.39
C SER A 445 -1.10 3.32 -5.66
N ARG A 446 -0.60 2.64 -4.61
CA ARG A 446 -0.29 1.20 -4.61
C ARG A 446 -1.51 0.34 -4.95
N GLN A 447 -2.73 0.89 -4.80
CA GLN A 447 -3.98 0.20 -5.11
C GLN A 447 -4.23 0.07 -6.62
N ASN A 448 -3.86 1.11 -7.37
CA ASN A 448 -3.94 1.09 -8.83
C ASN A 448 -2.92 0.11 -9.40
N GLU A 449 -1.73 0.05 -8.78
CA GLU A 449 -0.67 -0.88 -9.14
C GLU A 449 -1.12 -2.34 -8.96
N VAL A 450 -1.76 -2.70 -7.85
CA VAL A 450 -2.29 -4.06 -7.61
C VAL A 450 -3.42 -4.41 -8.60
N SER A 451 -4.31 -3.46 -8.90
CA SER A 451 -5.38 -3.64 -9.91
C SER A 451 -4.80 -3.90 -11.31
N GLU A 452 -3.81 -3.11 -11.73
CA GLU A 452 -3.09 -3.32 -12.99
C GLU A 452 -2.37 -4.68 -13.01
N ILE A 453 -1.73 -5.08 -11.91
CA ILE A 453 -1.06 -6.38 -11.76
C ILE A 453 -2.06 -7.53 -11.92
N SER A 454 -3.20 -7.48 -11.24
CA SER A 454 -4.24 -8.50 -11.31
C SER A 454 -4.75 -8.70 -12.75
N ARG A 455 -5.06 -7.61 -13.44
CA ARG A 455 -5.46 -7.62 -14.86
C ARG A 455 -4.36 -8.19 -15.75
N ALA A 456 -3.10 -7.81 -15.53
CA ALA A 456 -1.98 -8.30 -16.32
C ALA A 456 -1.76 -9.81 -16.13
N ILE A 457 -2.00 -10.35 -14.93
CA ILE A 457 -1.98 -11.80 -14.65
C ILE A 457 -3.09 -12.51 -15.39
N LYS A 458 -4.30 -11.95 -15.41
CA LYS A 458 -5.42 -12.51 -16.16
C LYS A 458 -5.13 -12.58 -17.66
N LEU A 459 -4.52 -11.53 -18.21
CA LEU A 459 -4.07 -11.51 -19.60
C LEU A 459 -2.96 -12.54 -19.87
N LEU A 460 -2.00 -12.70 -18.94
CA LEU A 460 -0.97 -13.73 -19.02
C LEU A 460 -1.56 -15.14 -19.06
N ALA A 461 -2.53 -15.43 -18.17
CA ALA A 461 -3.22 -16.72 -18.09
C ALA A 461 -3.94 -17.04 -19.40
N LYS A 462 -4.66 -16.04 -19.96
CA LYS A 462 -5.37 -16.18 -21.24
C LYS A 462 -4.42 -16.36 -22.42
N GLU A 463 -3.31 -15.63 -22.44
CA GLU A 463 -2.34 -15.71 -23.52
C GLU A 463 -1.65 -17.07 -23.58
N LEU A 464 -1.25 -17.61 -22.43
CA LEU A 464 -0.53 -18.88 -22.35
C LEU A 464 -1.46 -20.10 -22.32
N GLU A 465 -2.76 -19.88 -22.14
CA GLU A 465 -3.77 -20.91 -21.90
C GLU A 465 -3.38 -21.83 -20.74
N VAL A 466 -2.92 -21.24 -19.63
CA VAL A 466 -2.53 -21.95 -18.41
C VAL A 466 -3.20 -21.34 -17.17
N PRO A 467 -3.59 -22.18 -16.19
CA PRO A 467 -4.00 -21.69 -14.87
C PRO A 467 -2.86 -20.95 -14.18
N VAL A 468 -3.17 -19.79 -13.59
CA VAL A 468 -2.26 -18.98 -12.78
C VAL A 468 -2.89 -18.77 -11.41
N ILE A 469 -2.16 -19.13 -10.34
CA ILE A 469 -2.51 -18.80 -8.96
C ILE A 469 -1.67 -17.63 -8.51
N ALA A 470 -2.34 -16.62 -7.98
CA ALA A 470 -1.70 -15.48 -7.36
C ALA A 470 -2.10 -15.40 -5.89
N ILE A 471 -1.12 -15.25 -5.01
CA ILE A 471 -1.36 -15.23 -3.56
C ILE A 471 -1.57 -13.79 -3.12
N SER A 472 -2.67 -13.55 -2.36
CA SER A 472 -2.99 -12.31 -1.64
C SER A 472 -3.34 -12.58 -0.14
N GLN A 473 -2.52 -12.17 0.81
CA GLN A 473 -2.81 -11.64 2.15
C GLN A 473 -4.00 -10.69 2.09
N LEU A 474 -4.78 -10.78 3.17
CA LEU A 474 -6.01 -10.06 3.40
C LEU A 474 -5.75 -8.92 4.39
N ASN A 475 -6.65 -7.93 4.41
CA ASN A 475 -6.77 -6.98 5.51
C ASN A 475 -7.17 -7.71 6.80
N ARG A 476 -6.81 -7.16 7.96
CA ARG A 476 -7.17 -7.70 9.30
C ARG A 476 -8.65 -7.57 9.67
N GLY A 477 -9.52 -7.23 8.72
CA GLY A 477 -10.98 -7.12 8.90
C GLY A 477 -11.69 -8.39 9.38
N PRO A 478 -11.27 -9.61 9.00
CA PRO A 478 -11.81 -10.85 9.56
C PRO A 478 -11.56 -10.93 11.06
N GLU A 479 -10.39 -10.52 11.54
CA GLU A 479 -9.95 -10.70 12.93
C GLU A 479 -10.80 -9.93 13.95
N GLN A 480 -11.49 -8.89 13.49
CA GLN A 480 -12.39 -8.07 14.30
C GLN A 480 -13.82 -8.62 14.34
N ARG A 481 -14.17 -9.57 13.46
CA ARG A 481 -15.50 -10.19 13.42
C ARG A 481 -15.61 -11.33 14.42
N THR A 482 -16.83 -11.56 14.90
CA THR A 482 -17.12 -12.63 15.88
C THR A 482 -16.81 -14.02 15.34
N ASP A 483 -17.01 -14.24 14.03
CA ASP A 483 -16.75 -15.53 13.36
C ASP A 483 -15.32 -15.67 12.83
N LYS A 484 -14.55 -14.58 12.77
CA LYS A 484 -13.17 -14.51 12.24
C LYS A 484 -12.98 -15.11 10.84
N ARG A 485 -14.07 -15.30 10.10
CA ARG A 485 -14.05 -15.93 8.76
C ARG A 485 -13.71 -14.87 7.71
N PRO A 486 -12.68 -15.08 6.87
CA PRO A 486 -12.40 -14.19 5.77
C PRO A 486 -13.53 -14.21 4.73
N ALA A 487 -13.77 -13.05 4.16
CA ALA A 487 -14.71 -12.78 3.09
C ALA A 487 -13.98 -12.11 1.92
N VAL A 488 -14.60 -12.10 0.74
CA VAL A 488 -14.02 -11.48 -0.46
C VAL A 488 -13.70 -10.01 -0.22
N SER A 489 -14.50 -9.35 0.61
CA SER A 489 -14.34 -7.96 1.04
C SER A 489 -13.06 -7.66 1.83
N ASP A 490 -12.34 -8.68 2.32
CA ASP A 490 -11.08 -8.52 3.05
C ASP A 490 -9.85 -8.63 2.15
N LEU A 491 -10.02 -8.99 0.88
CA LEU A 491 -8.99 -8.71 -0.10
C LEU A 491 -8.72 -7.21 -0.02
N ARG A 492 -7.45 -6.85 0.17
CA ARG A 492 -7.00 -5.46 0.25
C ARG A 492 -7.69 -4.66 -0.86
N GLU A 493 -8.16 -3.44 -0.59
CA GLU A 493 -8.48 -2.43 -1.64
C GLU A 493 -9.86 -2.50 -2.32
N SER A 494 -10.81 -3.28 -1.81
CA SER A 494 -12.22 -3.23 -2.27
C SER A 494 -13.01 -2.12 -1.56
N GLY A 495 -13.24 -1.01 -2.28
CA GLY A 495 -14.14 0.07 -1.87
C GLY A 495 -15.60 -0.38 -1.95
N CYS A 496 -16.43 0.00 -0.98
CA CYS A 496 -17.85 -0.37 -0.99
C CYS A 496 -18.77 0.86 -0.93
N LEU A 497 -20.00 0.67 -1.38
CA LEU A 497 -21.03 1.71 -1.52
C LEU A 497 -22.29 1.33 -0.73
N THR A 498 -23.13 2.29 -0.36
CA THR A 498 -24.40 1.98 0.34
C THR A 498 -25.49 1.50 -0.63
N ALA A 499 -26.54 0.87 -0.09
CA ALA A 499 -27.69 0.41 -0.89
C ALA A 499 -28.35 1.55 -1.69
N ALA A 500 -28.28 2.77 -1.14
CA ALA A 500 -28.89 3.96 -1.72
C ALA A 500 -28.15 4.48 -2.96
N THR A 501 -26.91 4.04 -3.20
CA THR A 501 -26.12 4.44 -4.37
C THR A 501 -26.80 3.95 -5.65
N ARG A 502 -27.02 4.87 -6.59
CA ARG A 502 -27.78 4.69 -7.83
C ARG A 502 -26.85 4.65 -9.04
N VAL A 503 -26.82 3.50 -9.70
CA VAL A 503 -26.02 3.23 -10.88
C VAL A 503 -26.76 3.69 -12.13
N MET A 504 -26.06 4.37 -13.04
CA MET A 504 -26.61 4.85 -14.30
C MET A 504 -26.61 3.74 -15.35
N ARG A 505 -27.82 3.33 -15.78
CA ARG A 505 -28.01 2.30 -16.79
C ARG A 505 -27.73 2.82 -18.20
N ALA A 506 -27.02 2.02 -19.00
CA ALA A 506 -26.72 2.36 -20.38
C ALA A 506 -27.87 2.02 -21.34
N ASP A 507 -28.71 1.04 -21.02
CA ASP A 507 -29.83 0.62 -21.86
C ASP A 507 -30.99 1.61 -21.81
N THR A 508 -31.42 2.02 -20.62
CA THR A 508 -32.57 2.93 -20.45
C THR A 508 -32.18 4.38 -20.19
N GLY A 509 -30.96 4.64 -19.72
CA GLY A 509 -30.52 5.95 -19.25
C GLY A 509 -31.04 6.32 -17.84
N ALA A 510 -31.84 5.46 -17.23
CA ALA A 510 -32.35 5.64 -15.87
C ALA A 510 -31.31 5.24 -14.82
N GLU A 511 -31.57 5.60 -13.57
CA GLU A 511 -30.74 5.23 -12.43
C GLU A 511 -31.46 4.23 -11.54
N VAL A 512 -30.76 3.16 -11.17
CA VAL A 512 -31.26 2.09 -10.31
C VAL A 512 -30.33 1.94 -9.11
N SER A 513 -30.89 1.81 -7.91
CA SER A 513 -30.10 1.66 -6.70
C SER A 513 -29.46 0.27 -6.60
N LEU A 514 -28.30 0.17 -5.95
CA LEU A 514 -27.67 -1.10 -5.65
C LEU A 514 -28.59 -2.02 -4.83
N GLY A 515 -29.40 -1.45 -3.92
CA GLY A 515 -30.42 -2.19 -3.18
C GLY A 515 -31.49 -2.81 -4.08
N GLU A 516 -32.08 -2.02 -4.99
CA GLU A 516 -33.09 -2.51 -5.95
C GLU A 516 -32.51 -3.59 -6.88
N LEU A 517 -31.25 -3.46 -7.31
CA LEU A 517 -30.56 -4.46 -8.12
C LEU A 517 -30.33 -5.78 -7.36
N LEU A 518 -29.98 -5.70 -6.08
CA LEU A 518 -29.80 -6.87 -5.24
C LEU A 518 -31.13 -7.60 -4.98
N GLU A 519 -32.17 -6.85 -4.62
CA GLU A 519 -33.51 -7.39 -4.34
C GLU A 519 -34.13 -8.06 -5.58
N SER A 520 -33.96 -7.44 -6.75
CA SER A 520 -34.45 -8.01 -8.02
C SER A 520 -33.60 -9.19 -8.51
N GLY A 521 -32.39 -9.38 -7.97
CA GLY A 521 -31.45 -10.40 -8.44
C GLY A 521 -30.99 -10.19 -9.88
N ALA A 522 -31.10 -8.97 -10.39
CA ALA A 522 -30.79 -8.63 -11.78
C ALA A 522 -29.30 -8.87 -12.08
N ARG A 523 -29.04 -9.45 -13.25
CA ARG A 523 -27.68 -9.78 -13.72
C ARG A 523 -27.44 -9.22 -15.11
N ASP A 524 -26.18 -9.00 -15.43
CA ASP A 524 -25.69 -8.55 -16.73
C ASP A 524 -26.37 -7.24 -17.23
N ILE A 525 -26.49 -6.28 -16.33
CA ILE A 525 -27.13 -4.99 -16.55
C ILE A 525 -26.18 -4.06 -17.34
N PRO A 526 -26.61 -3.47 -18.46
CA PRO A 526 -25.82 -2.45 -19.16
C PRO A 526 -25.71 -1.18 -18.31
N VAL A 527 -24.49 -0.73 -18.02
CA VAL A 527 -24.18 0.48 -17.24
C VAL A 527 -23.17 1.36 -17.98
N TRP A 528 -23.22 2.67 -17.71
CA TRP A 528 -22.24 3.61 -18.24
C TRP A 528 -20.93 3.53 -17.46
N SER A 529 -19.82 3.49 -18.20
CA SER A 529 -18.46 3.40 -17.67
C SER A 529 -17.49 4.26 -18.47
N LEU A 530 -16.39 4.70 -17.87
CA LEU A 530 -15.33 5.43 -18.55
C LEU A 530 -14.27 4.46 -19.11
N ASP A 531 -13.89 4.64 -20.38
CA ASP A 531 -12.73 3.97 -20.97
C ASP A 531 -11.40 4.67 -20.64
N ASP A 532 -10.29 4.12 -21.15
CA ASP A 532 -8.93 4.67 -20.94
C ASP A 532 -8.76 6.08 -21.54
N ARG A 533 -9.71 6.54 -22.38
CA ARG A 533 -9.74 7.89 -22.97
C ARG A 533 -10.73 8.81 -22.26
N LEU A 534 -11.28 8.40 -21.12
CA LEU A 534 -12.29 9.14 -20.36
C LEU A 534 -13.56 9.42 -21.19
N LYS A 535 -13.91 8.49 -22.08
CA LYS A 535 -15.17 8.48 -22.83
C LYS A 535 -16.17 7.52 -22.21
N LEU A 536 -17.44 7.91 -22.21
CA LEU A 536 -18.51 7.05 -21.73
C LEU A 536 -18.81 5.94 -22.74
N VAL A 537 -18.64 4.70 -22.29
CA VAL A 537 -18.90 3.48 -23.06
C VAL A 537 -19.85 2.56 -22.28
N PRO A 538 -20.76 1.85 -22.98
CA PRO A 538 -21.62 0.88 -22.34
C PRO A 538 -20.80 -0.36 -21.94
N ARG A 539 -20.99 -0.81 -20.70
CA ARG A 539 -20.37 -2.02 -20.14
C ARG A 539 -21.37 -2.82 -19.33
N THR A 540 -21.09 -4.10 -19.18
CA THR A 540 -22.00 -5.02 -18.48
C THR A 540 -21.64 -5.10 -17.00
N MET A 541 -22.56 -4.71 -16.15
CA MET A 541 -22.56 -4.98 -14.71
C MET A 541 -23.14 -6.37 -14.44
N THR A 542 -22.31 -7.32 -14.04
CA THR A 542 -22.74 -8.73 -13.91
C THR A 542 -23.72 -8.95 -12.76
N HIS A 543 -23.48 -8.36 -11.58
CA HIS A 543 -24.35 -8.43 -10.42
C HIS A 543 -23.88 -7.46 -9.33
N VAL A 544 -24.77 -7.22 -8.35
CA VAL A 544 -24.52 -6.53 -7.09
C VAL A 544 -24.55 -7.56 -5.95
N PHE A 545 -23.68 -7.42 -4.97
CA PHE A 545 -23.62 -8.32 -3.81
C PHE A 545 -23.32 -7.57 -2.50
N PRO A 546 -23.77 -8.07 -1.34
CA PRO A 546 -23.48 -7.46 -0.06
C PRO A 546 -22.02 -7.69 0.34
N SER A 547 -21.39 -6.65 0.90
CA SER A 547 -19.99 -6.65 1.37
C SER A 547 -19.87 -6.39 2.88
N GLY A 548 -20.92 -6.67 3.65
CA GLY A 548 -20.93 -6.57 5.11
C GLY A 548 -21.31 -5.18 5.62
N VAL A 549 -20.90 -4.87 6.86
CA VAL A 549 -21.13 -3.58 7.52
C VAL A 549 -19.78 -2.88 7.67
N LYS A 550 -19.67 -1.63 7.18
CA LYS A 550 -18.43 -0.86 7.20
C LYS A 550 -18.70 0.59 7.60
N GLN A 551 -17.67 1.28 8.08
CA GLN A 551 -17.71 2.73 8.31
C GLN A 551 -17.87 3.47 6.97
N VAL A 552 -18.94 4.24 6.84
CA VAL A 552 -19.30 4.98 5.62
C VAL A 552 -19.13 6.48 5.84
N HIS A 553 -18.75 7.16 4.76
CA HIS A 553 -18.65 8.61 4.68
C HIS A 553 -19.56 9.13 3.56
N ARG A 554 -20.25 10.24 3.82
CA ARG A 554 -20.97 11.01 2.81
C ARG A 554 -19.99 11.97 2.16
N VAL A 555 -19.87 11.86 0.85
CA VAL A 555 -19.07 12.76 0.01
C VAL A 555 -20.02 13.69 -0.71
N ARG A 556 -19.91 15.00 -0.47
CA ARG A 556 -20.68 16.04 -1.15
C ARG A 556 -19.76 16.83 -2.06
N LEU A 557 -20.08 16.89 -3.35
CA LEU A 557 -19.36 17.68 -4.33
C LEU A 557 -19.95 19.09 -4.46
N ARG A 558 -19.18 20.02 -5.02
CA ARG A 558 -19.58 21.41 -5.20
C ARG A 558 -20.75 21.58 -6.18
N SER A 559 -20.90 20.68 -7.16
CA SER A 559 -22.11 20.61 -7.98
C SER A 559 -23.38 20.23 -7.21
N GLY A 560 -23.25 19.78 -5.96
CA GLY A 560 -24.34 19.26 -5.15
C GLY A 560 -24.56 17.76 -5.31
N ARG A 561 -23.78 17.06 -6.15
CA ARG A 561 -23.78 15.59 -6.22
C ARG A 561 -23.30 14.99 -4.91
N GLU A 562 -23.91 13.88 -4.50
CA GLU A 562 -23.60 13.21 -3.25
C GLU A 562 -23.53 11.69 -3.44
N VAL A 563 -22.55 11.06 -2.80
CA VAL A 563 -22.42 9.60 -2.73
C VAL A 563 -21.96 9.17 -1.35
N GLU A 564 -22.40 7.98 -0.92
CA GLU A 564 -22.02 7.39 0.35
C GLU A 564 -21.11 6.18 0.07
N ALA A 565 -19.87 6.25 0.57
CA ALA A 565 -18.82 5.28 0.27
C ALA A 565 -17.93 5.00 1.49
N THR A 566 -17.23 3.88 1.48
CA THR A 566 -16.22 3.57 2.50
C THR A 566 -14.96 4.41 2.31
N ALA A 567 -14.18 4.58 3.39
CA ALA A 567 -12.95 5.40 3.38
C ALA A 567 -11.92 4.95 2.32
N ASN A 568 -11.85 3.64 2.05
CA ASN A 568 -10.97 3.05 1.06
C ASN A 568 -11.55 3.07 -0.37
N HIS A 569 -12.74 3.63 -0.61
CA HIS A 569 -13.35 3.61 -1.95
C HIS A 569 -12.60 4.53 -2.92
N PRO A 570 -12.15 4.04 -4.08
CA PRO A 570 -11.43 4.87 -5.05
C PRO A 570 -12.35 5.83 -5.81
N PHE A 571 -11.92 7.08 -5.95
CA PHE A 571 -12.48 8.11 -6.82
C PHE A 571 -11.44 8.51 -7.87
N LEU A 572 -11.90 8.75 -9.10
CA LEU A 572 -11.01 9.15 -10.18
C LEU A 572 -10.64 10.63 -10.03
N THR A 573 -9.36 10.92 -9.82
CA THR A 573 -8.76 12.27 -9.82
C THR A 573 -7.88 12.45 -11.07
N TYR A 574 -7.28 13.64 -11.24
CA TYR A 574 -6.38 13.93 -12.37
C TYR A 574 -5.17 13.00 -12.43
N ASP A 575 -4.64 12.61 -11.27
CA ASP A 575 -3.45 11.75 -11.15
C ASP A 575 -3.82 10.25 -11.09
N GLY A 576 -5.10 9.93 -11.30
CA GLY A 576 -5.63 8.57 -11.32
C GLY A 576 -6.60 8.29 -10.16
N TRP A 577 -6.88 7.01 -9.90
CA TRP A 577 -7.80 6.62 -8.84
C TRP A 577 -7.14 6.76 -7.46
N ARG A 578 -7.83 7.39 -6.51
CA ARG A 578 -7.37 7.63 -5.13
C ARG A 578 -8.48 7.32 -4.13
N ALA A 579 -8.13 6.72 -3.00
CA ALA A 579 -9.08 6.38 -1.95
C ALA A 579 -9.65 7.63 -1.28
N LEU A 580 -10.91 7.57 -0.83
CA LEU A 580 -11.59 8.69 -0.18
C LEU A 580 -10.83 9.26 1.04
N GLU A 581 -10.17 8.42 1.82
CA GLU A 581 -9.37 8.85 2.98
C GLU A 581 -8.18 9.75 2.62
N ASP A 582 -7.69 9.65 1.38
CA ASP A 582 -6.60 10.46 0.85
C ASP A 582 -7.09 11.73 0.13
N LEU A 583 -8.40 12.00 0.12
CA LEU A 583 -9.04 13.08 -0.63
C LEU A 583 -9.59 14.15 0.32
N PRO A 584 -8.80 15.18 0.66
CA PRO A 584 -9.31 16.29 1.45
C PRO A 584 -10.35 17.12 0.65
N PRO A 585 -11.27 17.84 1.33
CA PRO A 585 -12.12 18.84 0.69
C PRO A 585 -11.28 19.82 -0.15
N GLY A 586 -11.78 20.19 -1.33
CA GLY A 586 -11.07 20.94 -2.37
C GLY A 586 -10.44 20.06 -3.45
N THR A 587 -10.32 18.74 -3.23
CA THR A 587 -9.81 17.81 -4.25
C THR A 587 -10.82 17.64 -5.37
N ARG A 588 -10.36 17.51 -6.61
CA ARG A 588 -11.23 17.34 -7.78
C ARG A 588 -11.37 15.89 -8.20
N VAL A 589 -12.61 15.47 -8.44
CA VAL A 589 -13.00 14.12 -8.86
C VAL A 589 -13.79 14.14 -10.16
N ALA A 590 -13.70 13.04 -10.92
CA ALA A 590 -14.33 12.90 -12.21
C ALA A 590 -15.85 12.69 -12.08
N VAL A 591 -16.61 13.54 -12.76
CA VAL A 591 -18.05 13.41 -12.98
C VAL A 591 -18.36 13.50 -14.48
N PRO A 592 -19.45 12.92 -14.98
CA PRO A 592 -19.84 13.09 -16.37
C PRO A 592 -20.12 14.55 -16.71
N ARG A 593 -19.49 15.06 -17.78
CA ARG A 593 -19.80 16.35 -18.40
C ARG A 593 -20.98 16.22 -19.36
N HIS A 594 -21.03 15.10 -20.08
CA HIS A 594 -22.07 14.76 -21.03
C HIS A 594 -22.46 13.30 -20.84
N VAL A 595 -23.73 12.96 -21.06
CA VAL A 595 -24.20 11.57 -21.08
C VAL A 595 -24.71 11.26 -22.49
N PRO A 596 -24.22 10.19 -23.15
CA PRO A 596 -24.71 9.78 -24.47
C PRO A 596 -26.19 9.39 -24.46
N ALA A 597 -26.77 9.19 -25.64
CA ALA A 597 -28.09 8.57 -25.72
C ALA A 597 -28.03 7.12 -25.20
N PRO A 598 -29.06 6.67 -24.47
CA PRO A 598 -29.16 5.28 -24.04
C PRO A 598 -29.26 4.34 -25.25
N LEU A 599 -28.95 3.06 -25.05
CA LEU A 599 -28.97 2.06 -26.12
C LEU A 599 -30.38 1.86 -26.66
N ASP A 600 -31.37 1.87 -25.77
CA ASP A 600 -32.77 1.73 -26.11
C ASP A 600 -33.45 3.09 -26.05
N ILE A 601 -33.79 3.62 -27.22
CA ILE A 601 -34.55 4.87 -27.35
C ILE A 601 -36.00 4.52 -27.66
N ALA A 602 -36.93 5.06 -26.88
CA ALA A 602 -38.36 4.87 -27.07
C ALA A 602 -39.06 6.24 -27.13
N GLU A 603 -39.84 6.48 -28.19
CA GLU A 603 -40.68 7.68 -28.27
C GLU A 603 -41.97 7.50 -27.46
N ARG A 604 -42.51 8.61 -26.95
CA ARG A 604 -43.84 8.65 -26.32
C ARG A 604 -44.75 9.65 -27.03
N ASP A 605 -46.03 9.59 -26.71
CA ASP A 605 -46.96 10.61 -27.15
C ASP A 605 -46.58 11.97 -26.54
N GLU A 606 -46.57 13.02 -27.35
CA GLU A 606 -46.12 14.35 -26.92
C GLU A 606 -47.11 14.99 -25.95
N ASP A 607 -48.42 14.77 -26.11
CA ASP A 607 -49.45 15.31 -25.21
C ASP A 607 -49.34 14.68 -23.81
N GLU A 608 -49.02 13.37 -23.73
CA GLU A 608 -48.70 12.71 -22.46
C GLU A 608 -47.49 13.35 -21.75
N LEU A 609 -46.46 13.73 -22.49
CA LEU A 609 -45.27 14.37 -21.94
C LEU A 609 -45.57 15.78 -21.42
N VAL A 610 -46.37 16.56 -22.16
CA VAL A 610 -46.83 17.88 -21.69
C VAL A 610 -47.68 17.73 -20.42
N LEU A 611 -48.58 16.75 -20.39
CA LEU A 611 -49.40 16.48 -19.21
C LEU A 611 -48.56 16.06 -18.01
N LEU A 612 -47.54 15.22 -18.21
CA LEU A 612 -46.58 14.84 -17.16
C LEU A 612 -45.82 16.05 -16.63
N ALA A 613 -45.37 16.95 -17.51
CA ALA A 613 -44.65 18.17 -17.13
C ALA A 613 -45.52 19.15 -16.33
N ARG A 614 -46.80 19.23 -16.68
CA ARG A 614 -47.80 20.14 -16.07
C ARG A 614 -48.61 19.50 -14.94
N GLY A 615 -48.35 18.22 -14.65
CA GLY A 615 -49.06 17.45 -13.65
C GLY A 615 -48.99 18.09 -12.26
N ASP A 616 -49.95 17.74 -11.41
CA ASP A 616 -49.96 18.19 -10.03
C ASP A 616 -48.67 17.72 -9.31
N GLY A 617 -48.03 18.61 -8.54
CA GLY A 617 -46.73 18.34 -7.91
C GLY A 617 -46.69 17.12 -6.98
N SER A 618 -47.81 16.45 -6.73
CA SER A 618 -47.91 15.16 -6.04
C SER A 618 -47.27 14.01 -6.83
N SER A 619 -47.44 14.00 -8.16
CA SER A 619 -46.96 12.94 -9.05
C SER A 619 -45.45 13.02 -9.25
N LEU A 620 -44.92 14.24 -9.40
CA LEU A 620 -43.49 14.51 -9.63
C LEU A 620 -42.63 14.48 -8.35
N ARG A 621 -43.24 14.45 -7.15
CA ARG A 621 -42.49 14.32 -5.88
C ARG A 621 -41.65 13.05 -5.81
N ARG A 622 -42.07 11.98 -6.52
CA ARG A 622 -41.35 10.70 -6.56
C ARG A 622 -40.26 10.65 -7.64
N GLY A 623 -40.00 11.74 -8.36
CA GLY A 623 -39.08 11.79 -9.49
C GLY A 623 -39.77 11.58 -10.84
N LEU A 624 -38.98 11.59 -11.91
CA LEU A 624 -39.47 11.32 -13.26
C LEU A 624 -39.60 9.80 -13.51
N PRO A 625 -40.62 9.34 -14.27
CA PRO A 625 -40.73 7.93 -14.65
C PRO A 625 -39.51 7.46 -15.45
N GLU A 626 -39.06 6.21 -15.26
CA GLU A 626 -37.88 5.66 -15.95
C GLU A 626 -37.95 5.77 -17.48
N SER A 627 -39.15 5.62 -18.06
CA SER A 627 -39.39 5.75 -19.49
C SER A 627 -38.94 7.10 -20.08
N VAL A 628 -38.86 8.15 -19.25
CA VAL A 628 -38.46 9.50 -19.68
C VAL A 628 -36.98 9.55 -20.07
N PHE A 629 -36.12 8.75 -19.43
CA PHE A 629 -34.68 8.79 -19.69
C PHE A 629 -34.30 8.15 -21.03
N SER A 630 -35.17 7.27 -21.54
CA SER A 630 -35.06 6.61 -22.85
C SER A 630 -35.61 7.45 -24.00
N LEU A 631 -36.14 8.66 -23.74
CA LEU A 631 -36.71 9.51 -24.79
C LEU A 631 -35.62 10.05 -25.75
N PRO A 632 -35.96 10.33 -27.02
CA PRO A 632 -35.09 11.07 -27.92
C PRO A 632 -34.91 12.52 -27.45
N LYS A 633 -33.79 13.16 -27.83
CA LYS A 633 -33.47 14.54 -27.41
C LYS A 633 -34.61 15.53 -27.65
N ARG A 634 -35.37 15.42 -28.76
CA ARG A 634 -36.49 16.34 -29.04
C ARG A 634 -37.56 16.30 -27.94
N GLN A 635 -37.88 15.11 -27.46
CA GLN A 635 -38.95 14.90 -26.47
C GLN A 635 -38.48 15.23 -25.05
N ILE A 636 -37.19 15.02 -24.76
CA ILE A 636 -36.58 15.52 -23.51
C ILE A 636 -36.62 17.05 -23.50
N ALA A 637 -36.28 17.71 -24.61
CA ALA A 637 -36.33 19.17 -24.71
C ALA A 637 -37.76 19.70 -24.50
N LEU A 638 -38.77 19.05 -25.11
CA LEU A 638 -40.18 19.38 -24.91
C LEU A 638 -40.60 19.26 -23.43
N LEU A 639 -40.25 18.14 -22.79
CA LEU A 639 -40.54 17.91 -21.37
C LEU A 639 -39.89 18.98 -20.48
N LEU A 640 -38.59 19.23 -20.65
CA LEU A 640 -37.84 20.20 -19.86
C LEU A 640 -38.38 21.62 -20.05
N ARG A 641 -38.75 22.00 -21.27
CA ARG A 641 -39.36 23.30 -21.59
C ARG A 641 -40.64 23.54 -20.79
N HIS A 642 -41.52 22.54 -20.73
CA HIS A 642 -42.77 22.64 -19.95
C HIS A 642 -42.55 22.55 -18.44
N LEU A 643 -41.59 21.75 -17.97
CA LEU A 643 -41.20 21.73 -16.55
C LEU A 643 -40.70 23.11 -16.11
N TRP A 644 -39.88 23.77 -16.93
CA TRP A 644 -39.38 25.11 -16.63
C TRP A 644 -40.47 26.18 -16.66
N ALA A 645 -41.48 26.04 -17.51
CA ALA A 645 -42.65 26.94 -17.49
C ALA A 645 -43.41 26.86 -16.15
N GLY A 646 -43.52 25.67 -15.55
CA GLY A 646 -44.21 25.45 -14.27
C GLY A 646 -43.44 25.89 -13.03
N GLY A 647 -42.13 25.62 -12.96
CA GLY A 647 -41.32 25.80 -11.73
C GLY A 647 -39.93 26.43 -11.90
N GLY A 648 -39.60 26.90 -13.11
CA GLY A 648 -38.31 27.53 -13.41
C GLY A 648 -38.39 29.05 -13.55
N SER A 649 -37.35 29.75 -13.12
CA SER A 649 -37.17 31.19 -13.34
C SER A 649 -36.02 31.41 -14.33
N VAL A 650 -36.25 32.39 -15.23
CA VAL A 650 -35.27 32.90 -16.21
C VAL A 650 -35.34 34.42 -16.13
N GLU A 651 -34.37 35.00 -15.44
CA GLU A 651 -34.30 36.44 -15.20
C GLU A 651 -32.94 37.01 -15.62
N PRO A 652 -32.92 38.15 -16.33
CA PRO A 652 -31.67 38.83 -16.66
C PRO A 652 -31.12 39.50 -15.40
N ASP A 653 -29.92 39.11 -14.97
CA ASP A 653 -29.19 39.78 -13.90
C ASP A 653 -28.35 40.91 -14.48
N ARG A 654 -28.99 42.07 -14.60
CA ARG A 654 -28.38 43.29 -15.13
C ARG A 654 -27.23 43.83 -14.26
N SER A 655 -27.14 43.38 -13.00
CA SER A 655 -26.09 43.83 -12.07
C SER A 655 -24.77 43.08 -12.24
N LEU A 656 -24.83 41.80 -12.62
CA LEU A 656 -23.67 40.93 -12.84
C LEU A 656 -23.36 40.67 -14.32
N GLY A 657 -24.20 41.17 -15.25
CA GLY A 657 -24.06 40.89 -16.67
C GLY A 657 -24.24 39.40 -17.01
N GLN A 658 -25.12 38.72 -16.27
CA GLN A 658 -25.37 37.28 -16.39
C GLN A 658 -26.89 37.02 -16.45
N ALA A 659 -27.31 35.83 -16.86
CA ALA A 659 -28.69 35.39 -16.67
C ALA A 659 -28.78 34.47 -15.44
N ARG A 660 -29.89 34.54 -14.70
CA ARG A 660 -30.21 33.61 -13.62
C ARG A 660 -31.23 32.61 -14.14
N LEU A 661 -30.75 31.41 -14.45
CA LEU A 661 -31.58 30.27 -14.81
C LEU A 661 -31.59 29.29 -13.64
N HIS A 662 -32.75 29.13 -12.99
CA HIS A 662 -32.89 28.15 -11.93
C HIS A 662 -34.26 27.47 -11.92
N TYR A 663 -34.30 26.24 -11.45
CA TYR A 663 -35.51 25.44 -11.27
C TYR A 663 -35.64 25.02 -9.82
N SER A 664 -36.80 25.24 -9.20
CA SER A 664 -37.01 24.97 -7.78
C SER A 664 -38.02 23.84 -7.59
N ALA A 665 -37.69 22.86 -6.74
CA ALA A 665 -38.60 21.78 -6.40
C ALA A 665 -38.42 21.31 -4.94
N GLY A 666 -39.51 20.88 -4.32
CA GLY A 666 -39.50 20.30 -2.96
C GLY A 666 -39.06 18.84 -2.89
N SER A 667 -38.54 18.26 -3.98
CA SER A 667 -38.04 16.89 -4.03
C SER A 667 -36.65 16.87 -4.65
N ARG A 668 -35.68 16.35 -3.88
CA ARG A 668 -34.29 16.20 -4.33
C ARG A 668 -34.20 15.29 -5.55
N ARG A 669 -34.98 14.21 -5.57
CA ARG A 669 -35.00 13.24 -6.67
C ARG A 669 -35.40 13.87 -8.00
N LEU A 670 -36.41 14.73 -8.00
CA LEU A 670 -36.84 15.43 -9.22
C LEU A 670 -35.74 16.36 -9.74
N VAL A 671 -35.05 17.06 -8.84
CA VAL A 671 -33.94 17.95 -9.19
C VAL A 671 -32.78 17.16 -9.80
N ASP A 672 -32.40 16.03 -9.21
CA ASP A 672 -31.34 15.17 -9.75
C ASP A 672 -31.71 14.55 -11.10
N ASP A 673 -32.98 14.15 -11.27
CA ASP A 673 -33.51 13.63 -12.53
C ASP A 673 -33.46 14.71 -13.65
N VAL A 674 -33.85 15.95 -13.35
CA VAL A 674 -33.75 17.08 -14.28
C VAL A 674 -32.30 17.41 -14.60
N ALA A 675 -31.40 17.43 -13.59
CA ALA A 675 -29.97 17.60 -13.80
C ALA A 675 -29.40 16.53 -14.75
N ARG A 676 -29.81 15.27 -14.59
CA ARG A 676 -29.39 14.15 -15.46
C ARG A 676 -29.85 14.34 -16.91
N LEU A 677 -31.11 14.76 -17.11
CA LEU A 677 -31.62 15.04 -18.46
C LEU A 677 -30.87 16.20 -19.12
N LEU A 678 -30.47 17.23 -18.35
CA LEU A 678 -29.68 18.36 -18.86
C LEU A 678 -28.26 17.95 -19.32
N LEU A 679 -27.66 16.93 -18.72
CA LEU A 679 -26.38 16.37 -19.19
C LEU A 679 -26.46 15.79 -20.62
N ARG A 680 -27.65 15.39 -21.10
CA ARG A 680 -27.87 14.96 -22.51
C ARG A 680 -27.67 16.11 -23.50
N PHE A 681 -27.80 17.35 -23.04
CA PHE A 681 -27.56 18.59 -23.80
C PHE A 681 -26.21 19.23 -23.47
N ASN A 682 -25.35 18.52 -22.71
CA ASN A 682 -24.08 19.07 -22.24
C ASN A 682 -24.26 20.39 -21.46
N VAL A 683 -25.35 20.45 -20.68
CA VAL A 683 -25.69 21.56 -19.79
C VAL A 683 -25.39 21.12 -18.37
N MET A 684 -24.35 21.71 -17.78
CA MET A 684 -23.98 21.42 -16.40
C MET A 684 -24.77 22.29 -15.41
N THR A 685 -25.11 21.69 -14.28
CA THR A 685 -25.96 22.30 -13.25
C THR A 685 -25.33 22.19 -11.88
N ARG A 686 -25.79 23.05 -10.97
CA ARG A 686 -25.48 22.99 -9.55
C ARG A 686 -26.77 22.88 -8.75
N VAL A 687 -26.78 22.04 -7.73
CA VAL A 687 -27.91 21.91 -6.81
C VAL A 687 -27.57 22.55 -5.47
N GLU A 688 -28.44 23.45 -5.02
CA GLU A 688 -28.36 24.09 -3.71
C GLU A 688 -29.60 23.72 -2.89
N GLU A 689 -29.39 23.38 -1.61
CA GLU A 689 -30.47 23.12 -0.66
C GLU A 689 -30.71 24.38 0.17
N SER A 690 -31.95 24.87 0.18
CA SER A 690 -32.39 25.95 1.06
C SER A 690 -33.37 25.42 2.10
N ARG A 691 -33.18 25.84 3.35
CA ARG A 691 -34.10 25.56 4.46
C ARG A 691 -34.51 26.89 5.07
N GLU A 692 -35.78 27.23 4.95
CA GLU A 692 -36.33 28.45 5.54
C GLU A 692 -37.19 28.09 6.75
N GLY A 693 -36.62 28.25 7.96
CA GLY A 693 -37.29 27.93 9.22
C GLY A 693 -37.63 26.44 9.36
N ASP A 694 -38.88 26.15 9.75
CA ASP A 694 -39.41 24.80 10.00
C ASP A 694 -40.09 24.19 8.75
N GLN A 695 -39.93 24.81 7.58
CA GLN A 695 -40.49 24.32 6.33
C GLN A 695 -39.66 23.15 5.75
N PRO A 696 -40.27 22.26 4.95
CA PRO A 696 -39.54 21.23 4.22
C PRO A 696 -38.44 21.85 3.34
N PRO A 697 -37.29 21.17 3.17
CA PRO A 697 -36.20 21.68 2.34
C PRO A 697 -36.67 21.92 0.89
N CYS A 698 -36.27 23.05 0.33
CA CYS A 698 -36.44 23.37 -1.08
C CYS A 698 -35.10 23.19 -1.80
N TYR A 699 -35.12 22.56 -2.96
CA TYR A 699 -33.92 22.31 -3.76
C TYR A 699 -33.95 23.19 -5.01
N HIS A 700 -32.89 23.95 -5.20
CA HIS A 700 -32.71 24.84 -6.33
C HIS A 700 -31.65 24.29 -7.28
N LEU A 701 -32.04 24.01 -8.51
CA LEU A 701 -31.15 23.63 -9.59
C LEU A 701 -30.78 24.87 -10.39
N HIS A 702 -29.50 25.23 -10.40
CA HIS A 702 -28.97 26.39 -11.10
C HIS A 702 -28.18 25.97 -12.34
N VAL A 703 -28.45 26.60 -13.48
CA VAL A 703 -27.62 26.49 -14.68
C VAL A 703 -26.58 27.62 -14.64
N HIS A 704 -25.32 27.28 -14.38
CA HIS A 704 -24.24 28.26 -14.23
C HIS A 704 -23.32 28.29 -15.45
N GLY A 705 -22.76 29.48 -15.73
CA GLY A 705 -21.84 29.71 -16.82
C GLY A 705 -22.58 30.07 -18.11
N ALA A 706 -22.08 31.09 -18.81
CA ALA A 706 -22.72 31.64 -20.00
C ALA A 706 -22.93 30.57 -21.09
N GLU A 707 -21.99 29.63 -21.26
CA GLU A 707 -22.09 28.55 -22.25
C GLU A 707 -23.20 27.54 -21.93
N ASN A 708 -23.32 27.08 -20.68
CA ASN A 708 -24.40 26.18 -20.26
C ASN A 708 -25.77 26.86 -20.38
N GLN A 709 -25.86 28.14 -19.99
CA GLN A 709 -27.08 28.92 -20.09
C GLN A 709 -27.49 29.15 -21.55
N LEU A 710 -26.53 29.46 -22.43
CA LEU A 710 -26.80 29.59 -23.86
C LEU A 710 -27.25 28.27 -24.48
N ARG A 711 -26.58 27.15 -24.19
CA ARG A 711 -27.02 25.81 -24.65
C ARG A 711 -28.44 25.49 -24.21
N PHE A 712 -28.78 25.77 -22.95
CA PHE A 712 -30.13 25.57 -22.45
C PHE A 712 -31.15 26.43 -23.22
N LEU A 713 -30.87 27.71 -23.43
CA LEU A 713 -31.77 28.63 -24.11
C LEU A 713 -31.92 28.30 -25.61
N ASP A 714 -30.85 27.88 -26.28
CA ASP A 714 -30.84 27.58 -27.71
C ASP A 714 -31.41 26.19 -28.04
N GLU A 715 -31.10 25.15 -27.25
CA GLU A 715 -31.52 23.76 -27.54
C GLU A 715 -32.83 23.35 -26.85
N ILE A 716 -33.16 23.93 -25.69
CA ILE A 716 -34.35 23.56 -24.90
C ILE A 716 -35.37 24.70 -24.93
N GLY A 717 -34.98 25.90 -24.51
CA GLY A 717 -35.87 27.07 -24.40
C GLY A 717 -36.90 26.96 -23.27
N VAL A 718 -37.74 27.99 -23.12
CA VAL A 718 -38.82 28.05 -22.12
C VAL A 718 -40.11 28.51 -22.81
N ASP A 719 -41.24 27.84 -22.50
CA ASP A 719 -42.55 28.18 -23.05
C ASP A 719 -43.33 29.18 -22.19
N GLY A 720 -44.31 29.85 -22.81
CA GLY A 720 -45.28 30.74 -22.14
C GLY A 720 -44.77 32.18 -21.95
N ASP A 721 -45.27 32.87 -20.93
CA ASP A 721 -44.99 34.29 -20.66
C ASP A 721 -43.50 34.60 -20.42
N ARG A 722 -42.68 33.56 -20.18
CA ARG A 722 -41.24 33.66 -19.93
C ARG A 722 -40.37 33.51 -21.19
N ALA A 723 -40.98 33.22 -22.36
CA ALA A 723 -40.25 33.08 -23.61
C ALA A 723 -39.51 34.37 -24.00
N HIS A 724 -40.14 35.53 -23.77
CA HIS A 724 -39.51 36.83 -24.04
C HIS A 724 -38.28 37.08 -23.17
N SER A 725 -38.36 36.77 -21.87
CA SER A 725 -37.22 36.88 -20.94
C SER A 725 -36.08 35.93 -21.33
N ALA A 726 -36.40 34.74 -21.83
CA ALA A 726 -35.42 33.79 -22.33
C ALA A 726 -34.67 34.30 -23.56
N GLU A 727 -35.37 34.93 -24.51
CA GLU A 727 -34.76 35.58 -25.69
C GLU A 727 -33.87 36.77 -25.30
N GLU A 728 -34.32 37.62 -24.37
CA GLU A 728 -33.52 38.74 -23.84
C GLU A 728 -32.24 38.22 -23.16
N CYS A 729 -32.35 37.18 -22.33
CA CYS A 729 -31.21 36.54 -21.69
C CYS A 729 -30.23 35.93 -22.71
N ALA A 730 -30.72 35.24 -23.74
CA ALA A 730 -29.88 34.66 -24.78
C ALA A 730 -29.12 35.75 -25.57
N ALA A 731 -29.81 36.83 -25.95
CA ALA A 731 -29.20 37.96 -26.64
C ALA A 731 -28.13 38.64 -25.77
N HIS A 732 -28.39 38.78 -24.47
CA HIS A 732 -27.43 39.36 -23.52
C HIS A 732 -26.19 38.46 -23.35
N LEU A 733 -26.38 37.17 -23.10
CA LEU A 733 -25.30 36.21 -22.88
C LEU A 733 -24.39 36.03 -24.11
N ARG A 734 -24.92 36.16 -25.33
CA ARG A 734 -24.11 36.14 -26.57
C ARG A 734 -23.12 37.31 -26.66
N GLY A 735 -23.34 38.38 -25.88
CA GLY A 735 -22.44 39.54 -25.77
C GLY A 735 -21.42 39.45 -24.63
N VAL A 736 -21.53 38.46 -23.73
CA VAL A 736 -20.66 38.29 -22.56
C VAL A 736 -19.45 37.45 -22.95
N THR A 737 -18.24 38.01 -22.85
CA THR A 737 -17.00 37.22 -22.86
C THR A 737 -16.96 36.42 -21.56
N GLY A 738 -17.26 35.13 -21.64
CA GLY A 738 -17.38 34.26 -20.47
C GLY A 738 -16.16 34.35 -19.56
N ASP A 739 -16.41 34.52 -18.26
CA ASP A 739 -15.38 34.33 -17.24
C ASP A 739 -15.04 32.83 -17.21
N THR A 740 -13.91 32.48 -17.82
CA THR A 740 -13.41 31.10 -18.01
C THR A 740 -13.12 30.33 -16.71
N GLY A 741 -13.45 30.87 -15.53
CA GLY A 741 -13.14 30.32 -14.22
C GLY A 741 -13.90 29.04 -13.81
N ILE A 742 -14.97 28.68 -14.52
CA ILE A 742 -15.72 27.42 -14.27
C ILE A 742 -15.38 26.37 -15.32
N ASP A 743 -14.68 26.76 -16.38
CA ASP A 743 -14.59 25.97 -17.61
C ASP A 743 -13.19 26.01 -18.21
N THR A 744 -12.20 25.52 -17.47
CA THR A 744 -11.04 24.87 -18.09
C THR A 744 -10.18 24.18 -17.06
N VAL A 745 -9.77 22.95 -17.40
CA VAL A 745 -8.42 22.40 -17.21
C VAL A 745 -7.61 23.07 -16.07
N PRO A 746 -7.24 22.34 -14.99
CA PRO A 746 -6.70 22.93 -13.77
C PRO A 746 -5.49 23.84 -14.00
N ARG A 747 -5.22 24.73 -13.04
CA ARG A 747 -4.04 25.61 -13.08
C ARG A 747 -2.75 24.81 -13.25
N GLU A 748 -2.73 23.59 -12.73
CA GLU A 748 -1.66 22.61 -12.78
C GLU A 748 -1.43 22.05 -14.20
N VAL A 749 -2.47 21.97 -15.02
CA VAL A 749 -2.32 21.60 -16.44
C VAL A 749 -1.90 22.82 -17.26
N TRP A 750 -2.41 24.01 -16.95
CA TRP A 750 -1.94 25.24 -17.58
C TRP A 750 -0.47 25.56 -17.26
N SER A 751 0.04 25.16 -16.09
CA SER A 751 1.46 25.27 -15.78
C SER A 751 2.28 24.30 -16.63
N ARG A 752 1.83 23.04 -16.80
CA ARG A 752 2.46 22.07 -17.72
C ARG A 752 2.48 22.55 -19.17
N VAL A 753 1.35 23.04 -19.69
CA VAL A 753 1.27 23.63 -21.05
C VAL A 753 2.22 24.82 -21.21
N ARG A 754 2.32 25.67 -20.18
CA ARG A 754 3.21 26.83 -20.19
C ARG A 754 4.68 26.42 -20.16
N THR A 755 5.04 25.40 -19.38
CA THR A 755 6.38 24.81 -19.38
C THR A 755 6.72 24.20 -20.75
N ALA A 756 5.81 23.43 -21.36
CA ALA A 756 6.01 22.85 -22.68
C ALA A 756 6.20 23.92 -23.79
N LEU A 757 5.44 25.02 -23.72
CA LEU A 757 5.61 26.16 -24.62
C LEU A 757 6.95 26.88 -24.42
N LEU A 758 7.37 27.09 -23.17
CA LEU A 758 8.65 27.72 -22.83
C LEU A 758 9.86 26.85 -23.25
N GLU A 759 9.80 25.54 -23.06
CA GLU A 759 10.85 24.61 -23.50
C GLU A 759 11.03 24.61 -25.02
N ARG A 760 9.96 24.84 -25.79
CA ARG A 760 10.00 24.94 -27.24
C ARG A 760 10.53 26.29 -27.73
N GLU A 761 10.20 27.39 -27.05
CA GLU A 761 10.79 28.70 -27.32
C GLU A 761 12.31 28.71 -27.06
N SER A 762 12.78 28.01 -26.02
CA SER A 762 14.23 27.85 -25.77
C SER A 762 14.97 26.97 -26.79
N ARG A 763 14.27 26.20 -27.64
CA ARG A 763 14.88 25.36 -28.69
C ARG A 763 15.00 26.05 -30.07
N ARG A 764 14.60 27.32 -30.21
CA ARG A 764 14.77 28.07 -31.46
C ARG A 764 16.07 28.89 -31.46
N GLU A 765 16.99 28.55 -32.37
CA GLU A 765 17.95 29.52 -32.91
C GLU A 765 17.23 30.56 -33.80
N PRO A 766 17.75 31.80 -33.91
CA PRO A 766 17.05 32.87 -34.61
C PRO A 766 17.29 32.77 -36.12
N ALA A 767 16.29 32.31 -36.89
CA ALA A 767 16.27 32.53 -38.33
C ALA A 767 14.85 32.67 -38.89
N ALA A 768 14.57 33.91 -39.33
CA ALA A 768 13.76 34.33 -40.48
C ALA A 768 12.60 33.44 -40.96
N ALA A 769 11.37 33.86 -40.63
CA ALA A 769 10.25 34.09 -41.55
C ALA A 769 8.94 34.13 -40.76
N ALA A 770 8.50 35.33 -40.39
CA ALA A 770 7.12 35.57 -39.99
C ALA A 770 6.25 35.63 -41.26
N PRO A 771 5.12 34.91 -41.35
CA PRO A 771 4.01 35.38 -42.14
C PRO A 771 3.20 36.40 -41.32
N ALA A 772 2.81 37.44 -42.03
CA ALA A 772 2.18 38.66 -41.57
C ALA A 772 1.11 38.52 -40.47
N ARG A 773 1.19 39.46 -39.52
CA ARG A 773 0.02 39.96 -38.78
C ARG A 773 -1.00 40.51 -39.79
N SER A 774 -2.01 39.72 -40.14
CA SER A 774 -3.22 40.21 -40.82
C SER A 774 -4.42 39.99 -39.90
N GLY A 775 -5.12 41.09 -39.62
CA GLY A 775 -6.25 41.17 -38.70
C GLY A 775 -7.38 40.19 -39.02
N GLY A 776 -7.90 39.59 -37.96
CA GLY A 776 -9.05 38.70 -37.92
C GLY A 776 -9.48 38.45 -36.47
N SER A 777 -9.43 39.50 -35.65
CA SER A 777 -9.83 39.48 -34.23
C SER A 777 -11.35 39.57 -34.12
N SER A 778 -12.03 38.43 -34.17
CA SER A 778 -13.41 38.32 -33.68
C SER A 778 -13.87 36.88 -33.42
N ARG A 779 -13.14 35.87 -33.90
CA ARG A 779 -13.55 34.45 -33.76
C ARG A 779 -12.63 33.60 -32.89
N ALA A 780 -11.36 34.02 -32.71
CA ALA A 780 -10.37 33.27 -31.93
C ALA A 780 -10.42 33.55 -30.41
N GLU A 781 -10.97 34.69 -29.99
CA GLU A 781 -11.16 35.06 -28.57
C GLU A 781 -12.46 34.47 -27.97
N ARG A 782 -13.26 33.77 -28.77
CA ARG A 782 -14.59 33.24 -28.40
C ARG A 782 -14.63 31.71 -28.18
N ALA A 783 -13.48 31.03 -28.20
CA ALA A 783 -13.42 29.58 -28.05
C ALA A 783 -13.45 29.18 -26.57
N SER A 784 -14.26 28.18 -26.22
CA SER A 784 -14.27 27.58 -24.87
C SER A 784 -12.89 27.04 -24.52
N GLY A 785 -12.58 26.93 -23.24
CA GLY A 785 -11.21 26.62 -22.84
C GLY A 785 -10.75 25.20 -23.28
N GLY A 786 -11.68 24.25 -23.48
CA GLY A 786 -11.41 22.94 -24.09
C GLY A 786 -11.11 23.01 -25.60
N GLU A 787 -11.84 23.81 -26.37
CA GLU A 787 -11.53 24.07 -27.78
C GLU A 787 -10.18 24.80 -27.95
N ARG A 788 -9.85 25.67 -26.98
CA ARG A 788 -8.57 26.37 -26.93
C ARG A 788 -7.43 25.39 -26.66
N LEU A 789 -7.60 24.46 -25.71
CA LEU A 789 -6.64 23.39 -25.46
C LEU A 789 -6.50 22.42 -26.64
N GLY A 790 -7.60 22.03 -27.29
CA GLY A 790 -7.54 21.17 -28.49
C GLY A 790 -6.78 21.82 -29.65
N ARG A 791 -6.94 23.13 -29.87
CA ARG A 791 -6.13 23.88 -30.84
C ARG A 791 -4.67 24.00 -30.43
N ILE A 792 -4.38 24.12 -29.13
CA ILE A 792 -3.01 24.16 -28.60
C ILE A 792 -2.35 22.76 -28.69
N ALA A 793 -3.08 21.69 -28.37
CA ALA A 793 -2.64 20.30 -28.48
C ALA A 793 -2.33 19.91 -29.92
N ALA A 794 -3.18 20.31 -30.88
CA ALA A 794 -2.93 20.13 -32.31
C ALA A 794 -1.67 20.85 -32.81
N VAL A 795 -1.21 21.90 -32.11
CA VAL A 795 0.03 22.64 -32.42
C VAL A 795 1.25 22.08 -31.66
N LEU A 796 1.03 21.49 -30.47
CA LEU A 796 2.06 20.92 -29.61
C LEU A 796 2.39 19.45 -29.92
N ASP A 797 1.54 18.74 -30.69
CA ASP A 797 1.70 17.32 -31.03
C ASP A 797 1.86 16.41 -29.79
N GLU A 798 1.26 16.82 -28.68
CA GLU A 798 1.24 16.05 -27.43
C GLU A 798 -0.11 15.35 -27.26
N SER A 799 -0.08 14.01 -27.31
CA SER A 799 -1.26 13.15 -27.17
C SER A 799 -1.98 13.30 -25.83
N GLU A 800 -1.29 13.73 -24.76
CA GLU A 800 -1.88 13.91 -23.42
C GLU A 800 -2.81 15.14 -23.33
N LEU A 801 -2.53 16.20 -24.11
CA LEU A 801 -3.34 17.42 -24.10
C LEU A 801 -4.62 17.29 -24.95
N ASP A 802 -4.59 16.44 -25.99
CA ASP A 802 -5.75 16.14 -26.83
C ASP A 802 -6.79 15.28 -26.09
N LEU A 803 -6.32 14.37 -25.22
CA LEU A 803 -7.12 13.60 -24.26
C LEU A 803 -7.88 14.49 -23.26
N LEU A 804 -7.30 15.64 -22.87
CA LEU A 804 -7.93 16.59 -21.95
C LEU A 804 -8.96 17.51 -22.63
N ALA A 805 -8.83 17.71 -23.94
CA ALA A 805 -9.69 18.60 -24.73
C ALA A 805 -11.00 17.95 -25.20
N THR A 806 -11.03 16.63 -25.37
CA THR A 806 -12.15 15.91 -25.99
C THR A 806 -12.85 14.88 -25.09
N ASN A 807 -12.47 14.71 -23.82
CA ASN A 807 -13.11 13.72 -22.93
C ASN A 807 -14.55 14.09 -22.49
N ASP A 808 -15.28 13.10 -21.96
CA ASP A 808 -16.65 13.27 -21.45
C ASP A 808 -16.68 13.60 -19.95
N VAL A 809 -15.54 14.01 -19.37
CA VAL A 809 -15.37 14.20 -17.92
C VAL A 809 -15.33 15.69 -17.57
N PHE A 810 -15.99 16.02 -16.47
CA PHE A 810 -15.84 17.27 -15.75
C PHE A 810 -15.24 16.97 -14.38
N TRP A 811 -14.42 17.89 -13.88
CA TRP A 811 -13.66 17.68 -12.65
C TRP A 811 -14.22 18.56 -11.56
N ASP A 812 -15.16 17.96 -10.82
CA ASP A 812 -15.90 18.63 -9.76
C ASP A 812 -15.14 18.54 -8.43
N GLU A 813 -15.35 19.54 -7.58
CA GLU A 813 -14.60 19.71 -6.34
C GLU A 813 -15.33 19.06 -5.17
N ILE A 814 -14.64 18.29 -4.33
CA ILE A 814 -15.18 17.77 -3.07
C ILE A 814 -15.43 18.95 -2.13
N ALA A 815 -16.68 19.24 -1.81
CA ALA A 815 -17.06 20.31 -0.90
C ALA A 815 -16.97 19.86 0.56
N ALA A 816 -17.39 18.62 0.87
CA ALA A 816 -17.35 18.07 2.22
C ALA A 816 -17.26 16.53 2.20
N VAL A 817 -16.64 15.98 3.24
CA VAL A 817 -16.62 14.54 3.56
C VAL A 817 -17.03 14.38 5.02
N GLU A 818 -18.16 13.72 5.27
CA GLU A 818 -18.77 13.61 6.59
C GLU A 818 -18.92 12.13 7.00
N PRO A 819 -18.48 11.70 8.19
CA PRO A 819 -18.69 10.33 8.64
C PRO A 819 -20.17 10.07 8.96
N LEU A 820 -20.72 8.96 8.44
CA LEU A 820 -22.10 8.53 8.68
C LEU A 820 -22.21 7.34 9.66
N GLY A 821 -21.08 6.78 10.10
CA GLY A 821 -21.06 5.59 10.96
C GLY A 821 -21.07 4.28 10.18
N GLU A 822 -21.29 3.18 10.89
CA GLU A 822 -21.36 1.84 10.32
C GLU A 822 -22.69 1.60 9.60
N GLN A 823 -22.61 1.18 8.33
CA GLN A 823 -23.78 0.85 7.52
C GLN A 823 -23.56 -0.42 6.70
N PRO A 824 -24.62 -1.15 6.32
CA PRO A 824 -24.53 -2.20 5.31
C PRO A 824 -24.02 -1.63 3.98
N VAL A 825 -22.98 -2.25 3.45
CA VAL A 825 -22.35 -1.84 2.20
C VAL A 825 -22.40 -2.96 1.16
N TYR A 826 -22.32 -2.55 -0.09
CA TYR A 826 -22.53 -3.36 -1.28
C TYR A 826 -21.43 -3.06 -2.28
N ASP A 827 -21.27 -3.99 -3.19
CA ASP A 827 -20.29 -3.91 -4.27
C ASP A 827 -20.91 -4.40 -5.58
N ALA A 828 -20.34 -3.97 -6.69
CA ALA A 828 -20.86 -4.24 -8.02
C ALA A 828 -19.72 -4.53 -9.01
N THR A 829 -19.97 -5.51 -9.88
CA THR A 829 -18.96 -5.96 -10.84
C THR A 829 -19.27 -5.48 -12.25
N VAL A 830 -18.43 -4.62 -12.81
CA VAL A 830 -18.50 -4.17 -14.22
C VAL A 830 -17.33 -4.73 -15.04
N LEU A 831 -17.63 -5.38 -16.17
CA LEU A 831 -16.62 -6.00 -17.03
C LEU A 831 -15.88 -4.97 -17.90
N GLY A 832 -14.56 -5.15 -18.07
CA GLY A 832 -13.76 -4.49 -19.10
C GLY A 832 -13.04 -3.22 -18.65
N THR A 833 -13.79 -2.22 -18.18
CA THR A 833 -13.27 -0.90 -17.74
C THR A 833 -13.17 -0.76 -16.23
N HIS A 834 -13.80 -1.67 -15.49
CA HIS A 834 -13.70 -1.78 -14.03
C HIS A 834 -14.10 -0.52 -13.26
N ASN A 835 -15.02 0.27 -13.81
CA ASN A 835 -15.62 1.43 -13.17
C ASN A 835 -17.05 1.62 -13.67
N PHE A 836 -17.84 2.45 -12.97
CA PHE A 836 -19.18 2.84 -13.40
C PHE A 836 -19.55 4.23 -12.90
N ILE A 837 -20.58 4.80 -13.52
CA ILE A 837 -21.18 6.04 -13.06
C ILE A 837 -22.30 5.72 -12.06
N ALA A 838 -22.17 6.24 -10.84
CA ALA A 838 -23.24 6.21 -9.85
C ALA A 838 -23.39 7.55 -9.13
N ASN A 839 -24.64 7.96 -8.88
CA ASN A 839 -25.00 9.29 -8.37
C ASN A 839 -24.36 10.44 -9.19
N GLY A 840 -24.10 10.20 -10.48
CA GLY A 840 -23.39 11.14 -11.35
C GLY A 840 -21.90 11.30 -11.05
N ILE A 841 -21.25 10.34 -10.38
CA ILE A 841 -19.82 10.34 -10.04
C ILE A 841 -19.18 9.06 -10.62
N SER A 842 -17.93 9.16 -11.09
CA SER A 842 -17.17 8.00 -11.56
C SER A 842 -16.53 7.23 -10.41
N LEU A 843 -16.90 5.95 -10.26
CA LEU A 843 -16.52 5.08 -9.15
C LEU A 843 -15.85 3.80 -9.66
N HIS A 844 -14.81 3.31 -8.97
CA HIS A 844 -14.06 2.11 -9.37
C HIS A 844 -14.72 0.83 -8.82
N ASN A 845 -14.51 -0.29 -9.51
CA ASN A 845 -14.85 -1.63 -9.02
C ASN A 845 -13.84 -2.13 -7.98
N SER A 846 -14.14 -3.24 -7.34
CA SER A 846 -13.20 -3.95 -6.50
C SER A 846 -12.21 -4.85 -7.25
N ILE A 847 -11.06 -5.13 -6.64
CA ILE A 847 -9.94 -5.88 -7.26
C ILE A 847 -10.20 -7.39 -7.41
N GLU A 848 -11.19 -7.97 -6.72
CA GLU A 848 -11.51 -9.40 -6.83
C GLU A 848 -12.03 -9.82 -8.22
N GLN A 849 -12.17 -8.88 -9.14
CA GLN A 849 -12.95 -9.05 -10.36
C GLN A 849 -12.22 -9.78 -11.49
N ASP A 850 -10.90 -9.60 -11.61
CA ASP A 850 -10.11 -10.27 -12.65
C ASP A 850 -9.89 -11.76 -12.41
N ALA A 851 -10.05 -12.20 -11.15
CA ALA A 851 -9.94 -13.60 -10.78
C ALA A 851 -11.16 -14.41 -11.28
N ASP A 852 -10.90 -15.57 -11.89
CA ASP A 852 -11.95 -16.54 -12.23
C ASP A 852 -12.45 -17.29 -10.98
N MET A 853 -11.57 -17.47 -10.00
CA MET A 853 -11.83 -18.13 -8.74
C MET A 853 -11.13 -17.37 -7.61
N VAL A 854 -11.80 -17.20 -6.47
CA VAL A 854 -11.23 -16.65 -5.24
C VAL A 854 -11.35 -17.70 -4.15
N ILE A 855 -10.22 -18.09 -3.58
CA ILE A 855 -10.14 -19.05 -2.47
C ILE A 855 -9.61 -18.29 -1.25
N LEU A 856 -10.40 -18.26 -0.18
CA LEU A 856 -9.99 -17.68 1.09
C LEU A 856 -9.60 -18.81 2.04
N LEU A 857 -8.44 -18.68 2.67
CA LEU A 857 -7.95 -19.65 3.64
C LEU A 857 -8.35 -19.21 5.04
N HIS A 858 -9.10 -20.04 5.75
CA HIS A 858 -9.46 -19.82 7.14
C HIS A 858 -8.98 -20.97 8.01
N ARG A 859 -8.37 -20.63 9.15
CA ARG A 859 -7.91 -21.58 10.16
C ARG A 859 -8.41 -21.12 11.50
N GLU A 860 -9.40 -21.84 12.04
CA GLU A 860 -10.01 -21.51 13.32
C GLU A 860 -8.99 -21.61 14.46
N ASP A 861 -8.11 -22.60 14.39
CA ASP A 861 -7.01 -22.85 15.34
C ASP A 861 -5.89 -21.79 15.33
N ALA A 862 -5.86 -20.94 14.29
CA ALA A 862 -4.98 -19.77 14.26
C ALA A 862 -5.49 -18.66 15.20
N TYR A 863 -6.81 -18.63 15.47
CA TYR A 863 -7.45 -17.59 16.28
C TYR A 863 -7.97 -18.09 17.63
N GLU A 864 -8.33 -19.38 17.73
CA GLU A 864 -8.91 -20.00 18.91
C GLU A 864 -8.20 -21.30 19.26
N ARG A 865 -7.41 -21.23 20.33
CA ARG A 865 -6.41 -22.24 20.71
C ARG A 865 -7.00 -23.55 21.20
N GLU A 866 -8.24 -23.51 21.69
CA GLU A 866 -9.03 -24.67 22.16
C GLU A 866 -10.11 -25.09 21.16
N SER A 867 -10.03 -24.61 19.90
CA SER A 867 -11.01 -24.98 18.89
C SER A 867 -11.05 -26.51 18.75
N PRO A 868 -12.25 -27.13 18.75
CA PRO A 868 -12.40 -28.57 18.52
C PRO A 868 -11.95 -28.99 17.11
N ARG A 869 -11.66 -28.02 16.23
CA ARG A 869 -11.22 -28.20 14.83
C ARG A 869 -9.71 -27.94 14.67
N ALA A 870 -8.92 -28.11 15.72
CA ALA A 870 -7.46 -27.92 15.68
C ALA A 870 -6.80 -28.80 14.60
N GLY A 871 -5.99 -28.18 13.73
CA GLY A 871 -5.40 -28.87 12.58
C GLY A 871 -6.31 -28.98 11.35
N GLU A 872 -7.50 -28.39 11.36
CA GLU A 872 -8.32 -28.18 10.16
C GLU A 872 -8.08 -26.80 9.54
N ALA A 873 -8.23 -26.71 8.23
CA ALA A 873 -8.27 -25.46 7.48
C ALA A 873 -9.44 -25.49 6.49
N ASP A 874 -10.19 -24.40 6.45
CA ASP A 874 -11.27 -24.19 5.50
C ASP A 874 -10.73 -23.46 4.27
N LEU A 875 -10.83 -24.10 3.10
CA LEU A 875 -10.66 -23.47 1.79
C LEU A 875 -12.03 -22.99 1.33
N ILE A 876 -12.32 -21.71 1.56
CA ILE A 876 -13.59 -21.09 1.21
C ILE A 876 -13.50 -20.61 -0.24
N VAL A 877 -14.09 -21.37 -1.18
CA VAL A 877 -14.24 -20.93 -2.57
C VAL A 877 -15.33 -19.86 -2.60
N ALA A 878 -14.93 -18.62 -2.38
CA ALA A 878 -15.84 -17.49 -2.22
C ALA A 878 -16.34 -16.94 -3.57
N LYS A 879 -15.57 -17.16 -4.64
CA LYS A 879 -15.95 -16.85 -6.02
C LYS A 879 -15.52 -17.98 -6.95
N HIS A 880 -16.40 -18.35 -7.87
CA HIS A 880 -16.08 -19.28 -8.96
C HIS A 880 -16.95 -18.96 -10.18
N ARG A 881 -16.36 -18.46 -11.27
CA ARG A 881 -17.10 -18.03 -12.46
C ARG A 881 -17.78 -19.17 -13.20
N ASN A 882 -17.20 -20.37 -13.17
CA ASN A 882 -17.60 -21.51 -14.01
C ASN A 882 -18.08 -22.73 -13.19
N GLY A 883 -18.45 -22.56 -11.91
CA GLY A 883 -18.94 -23.67 -11.10
C GLY A 883 -19.39 -23.22 -9.71
N PRO A 884 -19.74 -24.18 -8.83
CA PRO A 884 -20.27 -23.86 -7.51
C PRO A 884 -19.20 -23.28 -6.59
N THR A 885 -19.64 -22.42 -5.67
CA THR A 885 -18.89 -22.02 -4.47
C THR A 885 -19.12 -23.07 -3.38
N ALA A 886 -18.08 -23.37 -2.61
CA ALA A 886 -18.13 -24.33 -1.52
C ALA A 886 -17.04 -24.01 -0.51
N THR A 887 -17.25 -24.41 0.75
CA THR A 887 -16.16 -24.49 1.73
C THR A 887 -15.65 -25.92 1.74
N VAL A 888 -14.37 -26.10 1.44
CA VAL A 888 -13.70 -27.40 1.46
C VAL A 888 -12.79 -27.45 2.69
N THR A 889 -13.13 -28.29 3.65
CA THR A 889 -12.31 -28.49 4.85
C THR A 889 -11.22 -29.51 4.56
N VAL A 890 -9.98 -29.12 4.84
CA VAL A 890 -8.77 -29.94 4.68
C VAL A 890 -8.01 -30.01 5.99
N ALA A 891 -7.23 -31.07 6.21
CA ALA A 891 -6.34 -31.13 7.36
C ALA A 891 -5.04 -30.37 7.05
N PHE A 892 -4.68 -29.42 7.92
CA PHE A 892 -3.43 -28.69 7.87
C PHE A 892 -2.39 -29.27 8.84
N GLN A 893 -1.30 -29.79 8.28
CA GLN A 893 -0.18 -30.34 9.04
C GLN A 893 1.00 -29.38 8.97
N GLY A 894 0.91 -28.28 9.72
CA GLY A 894 1.88 -27.19 9.67
C GLY A 894 3.33 -27.59 9.95
N HIS A 895 3.54 -28.63 10.76
CA HIS A 895 4.88 -29.19 11.04
C HIS A 895 5.53 -29.85 9.81
N TYR A 896 4.74 -30.26 8.81
CA TYR A 896 5.20 -30.74 7.51
C TYR A 896 5.00 -29.71 6.38
N SER A 897 4.53 -28.50 6.71
CA SER A 897 4.17 -27.46 5.72
C SER A 897 3.25 -27.99 4.62
N ARG A 898 2.20 -28.74 4.99
CA ARG A 898 1.29 -29.35 4.02
C ARG A 898 -0.18 -29.36 4.45
N PHE A 899 -1.05 -29.41 3.46
CA PHE A 899 -2.48 -29.68 3.51
C PHE A 899 -2.74 -31.09 2.97
N VAL A 900 -3.68 -31.81 3.58
CA VAL A 900 -4.10 -33.15 3.16
C VAL A 900 -5.62 -33.26 3.19
N ASP A 901 -6.17 -34.12 2.35
CA ASP A 901 -7.61 -34.41 2.38
C ASP A 901 -8.02 -34.95 3.75
N MET A 902 -9.21 -34.56 4.21
CA MET A 902 -9.82 -35.17 5.38
C MET A 902 -10.10 -36.64 5.09
N ALA A 903 -9.89 -37.52 6.08
CA ALA A 903 -10.20 -38.94 5.92
C ALA A 903 -11.70 -39.09 5.62
N GLN A 904 -12.04 -39.61 4.43
CA GLN A 904 -13.42 -39.96 4.12
C GLN A 904 -13.81 -41.15 5.01
N HIS A 905 -14.87 -40.97 5.80
CA HIS A 905 -15.53 -42.06 6.52
C HIS A 905 -16.43 -42.87 5.58
#